data_AF-A0A350W591-F1
#
_entry.id   AF-A0A350W591-F1
#
_cell.length_a   1.000
_cell.length_b   1.000
_cell.length_c   1.000
_cell.angle_alpha   90.00
_cell.angle_beta   90.00
_cell.angle_gamma   90.00
#
_symmetry.space_group_name_H-M   'P 1'
#
loop_
_entity.id
_entity.type
_entity.pdbx_description
1 polymer ?
#
loop_
_entity_poly.entity_id
_entity_poly.type
_entity_poly.pdbx_seq_one_letter_code
_entity_poly.pdbx_strand_id
1 'polypeptide(L)'
;MQENESNLDLMPQEISSVPVEQQEEISEPKLSLKEKTINFLDNFIAYGLGCLSFLIAVGFYLKTYDSCMIKITFLQIGGSVIIGLWLVKTSIERKILITDEQKKILYPVLAFALWGIVSYLLTDFRGAAFEELTKRIIYVGIFVIIFLDFNEKKRNIIIFFLIAATLVSTIYGLIQFFDSRFYPPNPAVGLDPFIWRQAFGKRIFSTFGNPGFFANFLLLVFPICLSLFLIKSSKKWFLGILLFLILFNLIFTYRISPPLHFPIGLFIFLLFIRKYILLQKYKRIFLTVFTFLLCVYILLKIISFSEKRESIGFKKATFSATIEMIKDRPVLGSGIGTFKIIYPAYRKPEIILFEGRHNTETDHVENEFLEIWSEEGIICLLLFLWFLFAFFYNGINKLKSEMGISEKILLIGFITSILSFYIISMYFGVGYRFVAPGFFVWLVMGLAANTIIKPKYSEKSQIWEGFRVIICAVGIIVIPFSILYFPRYFVADKYHNIAIFHSKRGEWEKAIKHYNLVLDNNPNYIMAHYFMGNVYNDRWKDGDPERALKKYEDVKKLAPNYVQVHMQVATVYAKLGKWEEAIENYKKYLKVDPVWERTYPALAMAYTSLGKYKAAEKTFISALKWHPESADIFLGIGNVCYTQKKFNAAEKFYKKALEIKPKNKEAVKNLKILYEKTKK
;
A
#
# COMPACT_ATOMS: atom_id res chain seq x y z
N MET A 1 82.39 -51.41 49.96
CA MET A 1 82.88 -50.47 48.94
C MET A 1 81.77 -49.46 48.66
N GLN A 2 82.19 -48.26 48.33
CA GLN A 2 81.48 -46.98 48.26
C GLN A 2 80.21 -46.90 47.38
N GLU A 3 79.49 -45.79 47.63
CA GLU A 3 78.62 -44.97 46.75
C GLU A 3 77.15 -45.41 46.57
N ASN A 4 76.19 -44.60 47.07
CA ASN A 4 75.54 -43.42 46.43
C ASN A 4 74.70 -43.83 45.20
N GLU A 5 73.46 -43.41 44.96
CA GLU A 5 72.62 -42.35 45.52
C GLU A 5 71.20 -42.50 44.94
N SER A 6 70.18 -42.09 45.70
CA SER A 6 68.94 -41.38 45.30
C SER A 6 68.08 -41.84 44.10
N ASN A 7 66.79 -42.13 44.34
CA ASN A 7 65.72 -41.13 44.21
C ASN A 7 64.31 -41.73 44.45
N LEU A 8 63.57 -41.06 45.36
CA LEU A 8 62.16 -40.64 45.32
C LEU A 8 61.09 -41.57 44.72
N ASP A 9 59.87 -41.69 45.23
CA ASP A 9 59.19 -41.29 46.47
C ASP A 9 57.76 -41.87 46.36
N LEU A 10 57.19 -42.25 47.50
CA LEU A 10 55.76 -42.19 47.86
C LEU A 10 54.72 -43.15 47.20
N MET A 11 54.20 -44.06 48.04
CA MET A 11 52.88 -44.73 47.95
C MET A 11 51.72 -43.72 48.11
N PRO A 12 50.45 -44.08 47.78
CA PRO A 12 49.53 -44.71 48.78
C PRO A 12 48.57 -45.75 48.16
N GLN A 13 48.30 -46.90 48.80
CA GLN A 13 47.27 -47.17 49.82
C GLN A 13 45.79 -46.90 49.46
N GLU A 14 45.04 -48.01 49.49
CA GLU A 14 43.66 -48.23 49.94
C GLU A 14 42.48 -47.61 49.16
N ILE A 15 41.76 -48.50 48.47
CA ILE A 15 40.46 -48.29 47.84
C ILE A 15 39.40 -48.37 48.94
N SER A 16 38.93 -47.21 49.41
CA SER A 16 37.72 -47.09 50.24
C SER A 16 36.49 -46.96 49.33
N SER A 17 35.47 -47.75 49.64
CA SER A 17 34.15 -47.79 48.99
C SER A 17 33.43 -46.44 49.04
N VAL A 18 33.16 -45.86 47.87
CA VAL A 18 32.29 -44.70 47.69
C VAL A 18 30.82 -45.18 47.68
N PRO A 19 29.88 -44.50 48.38
CA PRO A 19 28.47 -44.85 48.34
C PRO A 19 27.86 -44.48 46.99
N VAL A 20 26.99 -45.37 46.48
CA VAL A 20 26.20 -45.18 45.27
C VAL A 20 25.31 -43.95 45.44
N GLU A 21 25.63 -42.87 44.72
CA GLU A 21 24.71 -41.75 44.52
C GLU A 21 23.43 -42.28 43.87
N GLN A 22 22.31 -42.14 44.57
CA GLN A 22 20.99 -42.23 43.98
C GLN A 22 20.91 -41.18 42.86
N GLN A 23 20.91 -41.64 41.61
CA GLN A 23 20.46 -40.82 40.49
C GLN A 23 18.98 -40.49 40.76
N GLU A 24 18.73 -39.33 41.36
CA GLU A 24 17.45 -38.66 41.19
C GLU A 24 17.29 -38.38 39.69
N GLU A 25 16.54 -39.24 39.00
CA GLU A 25 15.91 -38.88 37.74
C GLU A 25 15.14 -37.59 38.00
N ILE A 26 15.70 -36.45 37.57
CA ILE A 26 15.01 -35.18 37.48
C ILE A 26 13.93 -35.39 36.41
N SER A 27 12.79 -35.95 36.83
CA SER A 27 11.63 -36.07 35.98
C SER A 27 11.19 -34.64 35.62
N GLU A 28 11.33 -34.25 34.35
CA GLU A 28 10.79 -32.97 33.89
C GLU A 28 9.33 -32.85 34.35
N PRO A 29 8.93 -31.70 34.94
CA PRO A 29 7.56 -31.55 35.43
C PRO A 29 6.59 -31.79 34.28
N LYS A 30 5.74 -32.81 34.42
CA LYS A 30 4.71 -33.16 33.43
C LYS A 30 3.71 -32.00 33.33
N LEU A 31 3.95 -31.09 32.37
CA LEU A 31 3.04 -29.99 32.03
C LEU A 31 1.61 -30.51 31.83
N SER A 32 0.64 -29.81 32.40
CA SER A 32 -0.78 -30.09 32.17
C SER A 32 -1.13 -29.94 30.68
N LEU A 33 -2.20 -30.61 30.22
CA LEU A 33 -2.69 -30.47 28.83
C LEU A 33 -2.96 -29.00 28.48
N LYS A 34 -3.43 -28.22 29.46
CA LYS A 34 -3.67 -26.79 29.36
C LYS A 34 -2.37 -26.03 29.06
N GLU A 35 -1.32 -26.26 29.86
CA GLU A 35 -0.03 -25.60 29.67
C GLU A 35 0.67 -26.02 28.38
N LYS A 36 0.58 -27.30 28.01
CA LYS A 36 1.06 -27.79 26.70
C LYS A 36 0.38 -27.06 25.55
N THR A 37 -0.95 -26.89 25.63
CA THR A 37 -1.73 -26.16 24.63
C THR A 37 -1.32 -24.69 24.55
N ILE A 38 -1.21 -24.01 25.69
CA ILE A 38 -0.79 -22.61 25.75
C ILE A 38 0.62 -22.44 25.17
N ASN A 39 1.57 -23.28 25.57
CA ASN A 39 2.94 -23.23 25.07
C ASN A 39 3.03 -23.48 23.55
N PHE A 40 2.22 -24.41 23.03
CA PHE A 40 2.11 -24.65 21.59
C PHE A 40 1.59 -23.41 20.86
N LEU A 41 0.46 -22.86 21.30
CA LEU A 41 -0.14 -21.67 20.70
C LEU A 41 0.81 -20.46 20.77
N ASP A 42 1.51 -20.29 21.89
CA ASP A 42 2.49 -19.22 22.08
C ASP A 42 3.63 -19.27 21.08
N ASN A 43 4.21 -20.46 20.91
CA ASN A 43 5.27 -20.66 19.92
C ASN A 43 4.73 -20.47 18.50
N PHE A 44 3.55 -21.02 18.20
CA PHE A 44 2.93 -20.87 16.89
C PHE A 44 2.66 -19.40 16.54
N ILE A 45 2.16 -18.60 17.48
CA ILE A 45 1.92 -17.16 17.29
C ILE A 45 3.24 -16.44 17.01
N ALA A 46 4.29 -16.69 17.79
CA ALA A 46 5.58 -16.00 17.63
C ALA A 46 6.29 -16.37 16.31
N TYR A 47 6.41 -17.66 16.00
CA TYR A 47 7.02 -18.12 14.75
C TYR A 47 6.12 -17.83 13.55
N GLY A 48 4.81 -17.97 13.68
CA GLY A 48 3.82 -17.66 12.65
C GLY A 48 3.86 -16.18 12.26
N LEU A 49 3.95 -15.27 13.23
CA LEU A 49 4.11 -13.84 12.96
C LEU A 49 5.47 -13.51 12.33
N GLY A 50 6.53 -14.19 12.76
CA GLY A 50 7.84 -14.14 12.10
C GLY A 50 7.78 -14.57 10.63
N CYS A 51 7.21 -15.75 10.36
CA CYS A 51 7.00 -16.27 9.00
C CYS A 51 6.13 -15.32 8.17
N LEU A 52 5.04 -14.79 8.72
CA LEU A 52 4.19 -13.82 8.04
C LEU A 52 4.97 -12.57 7.65
N SER A 53 5.80 -12.04 8.56
CA SER A 53 6.64 -10.88 8.27
C SER A 53 7.61 -11.14 7.12
N PHE A 54 8.19 -12.34 7.07
CA PHE A 54 9.07 -12.75 5.98
C PHE A 54 8.32 -12.89 4.66
N LEU A 55 7.15 -13.54 4.67
CA LEU A 55 6.30 -13.73 3.49
C LEU A 55 5.77 -12.41 2.94
N ILE A 56 5.42 -11.42 3.78
CA ILE A 56 4.98 -10.11 3.30
C ILE A 56 6.13 -9.36 2.60
N ALA A 57 7.37 -9.45 3.10
CA ALA A 57 8.52 -8.84 2.43
C ALA A 57 8.85 -9.55 1.11
N VAL A 58 9.00 -10.87 1.15
CA VAL A 58 9.58 -11.67 0.05
C VAL A 58 8.54 -12.16 -0.94
N GLY A 59 7.31 -12.42 -0.49
CA GLY A 59 6.23 -12.97 -1.30
C GLY A 59 5.89 -12.11 -2.50
N PHE A 60 5.96 -12.70 -3.68
CA PHE A 60 5.85 -12.01 -4.95
C PHE A 60 5.39 -12.98 -6.04
N TYR A 61 4.40 -12.60 -6.85
CA TYR A 61 3.91 -13.46 -7.92
C TYR A 61 4.49 -13.05 -9.27
N LEU A 62 5.43 -13.84 -9.78
CA LEU A 62 6.23 -13.50 -10.96
C LEU A 62 5.44 -13.36 -12.27
N LYS A 63 4.21 -13.88 -12.32
CA LYS A 63 3.40 -13.96 -13.55
C LYS A 63 2.43 -12.79 -13.76
N THR A 64 2.18 -11.96 -12.75
CA THR A 64 1.29 -10.79 -12.87
C THR A 64 2.01 -9.51 -12.50
N TYR A 65 1.49 -8.38 -12.97
CA TYR A 65 1.97 -7.07 -12.54
C TYR A 65 1.59 -6.78 -11.08
N ASP A 66 0.43 -7.29 -10.65
CA ASP A 66 -0.09 -7.11 -9.31
C ASP A 66 0.65 -8.00 -8.29
N SER A 67 1.81 -7.51 -7.89
CA SER A 67 2.59 -8.05 -6.78
C SER A 67 1.97 -7.82 -5.40
N CYS A 68 0.95 -6.98 -5.29
CA CYS A 68 0.35 -6.57 -4.03
C CYS A 68 -0.68 -7.58 -3.54
N MET A 69 -1.48 -8.17 -4.45
CA MET A 69 -2.58 -9.08 -4.08
C MET A 69 -2.11 -10.29 -3.25
N ILE A 70 -0.97 -10.89 -3.59
CA ILE A 70 -0.42 -12.02 -2.82
C ILE A 70 -0.04 -11.60 -1.39
N LYS A 71 0.53 -10.41 -1.22
CA LYS A 71 0.89 -9.87 0.10
C LYS A 71 -0.35 -9.52 0.91
N ILE A 72 -1.38 -8.95 0.27
CA ILE A 72 -2.69 -8.69 0.88
C ILE A 72 -3.29 -10.00 1.39
N THR A 73 -3.26 -11.05 0.58
CA THR A 73 -3.79 -12.37 0.94
C THR A 73 -3.02 -12.99 2.11
N PHE A 74 -1.68 -12.91 2.10
CA PHE A 74 -0.87 -13.36 3.24
C PHE A 74 -1.19 -12.61 4.52
N LEU A 75 -1.31 -11.28 4.45
CA LEU A 75 -1.69 -10.47 5.61
C LEU A 75 -3.07 -10.87 6.13
N GLN A 76 -4.08 -10.95 5.25
CA GLN A 76 -5.46 -11.22 5.61
C GLN A 76 -5.61 -12.60 6.24
N ILE A 77 -5.06 -13.66 5.62
CA ILE A 77 -5.12 -15.01 6.17
C ILE A 77 -4.23 -15.13 7.41
N GLY A 78 -2.94 -14.87 7.25
CA GLY A 78 -1.96 -15.08 8.32
C GLY A 78 -2.23 -14.19 9.54
N GLY A 79 -2.55 -12.91 9.33
CA GLY A 79 -2.88 -11.97 10.39
C GLY A 79 -4.15 -12.34 11.14
N SER A 80 -5.23 -12.67 10.42
CA SER A 80 -6.49 -13.11 11.06
C SER A 80 -6.33 -14.43 11.80
N VAL A 81 -5.59 -15.40 11.26
CA VAL A 81 -5.30 -16.67 11.95
C VAL A 81 -4.50 -16.43 13.22
N ILE A 82 -3.45 -15.60 13.17
CA ILE A 82 -2.64 -15.25 14.35
C ILE A 82 -3.50 -14.57 15.42
N ILE A 83 -4.38 -13.64 15.02
CA ILE A 83 -5.32 -12.99 15.94
C ILE A 83 -6.29 -14.01 16.54
N GLY A 84 -6.89 -14.87 15.71
CA GLY A 84 -7.83 -15.89 16.18
C GLY A 84 -7.19 -16.86 17.17
N LEU A 85 -5.98 -17.34 16.88
CA LEU A 85 -5.20 -18.18 17.79
C LEU A 85 -4.85 -17.46 19.08
N TRP A 86 -4.48 -16.18 19.01
CA TRP A 86 -4.22 -15.37 20.19
C TRP A 86 -5.48 -15.18 21.06
N LEU A 87 -6.65 -14.93 20.46
CA LEU A 87 -7.92 -14.84 21.18
C LEU A 87 -8.26 -16.16 21.88
N VAL A 88 -8.12 -17.30 21.19
CA VAL A 88 -8.31 -18.63 21.78
C VAL A 88 -7.34 -18.86 22.93
N LYS A 89 -6.03 -18.66 22.71
CA LYS A 89 -4.99 -18.82 23.73
C LYS A 89 -5.32 -17.99 24.98
N THR A 90 -5.67 -16.74 24.77
CA THR A 90 -5.91 -15.77 25.83
C THR A 90 -7.15 -16.13 26.66
N SER A 91 -8.18 -16.70 26.02
CA SER A 91 -9.37 -17.22 26.72
C SER A 91 -9.06 -18.40 27.64
N ILE A 92 -8.11 -19.28 27.25
CA ILE A 92 -7.67 -20.45 28.01
C ILE A 92 -6.75 -20.03 29.16
N GLU A 93 -5.80 -19.14 28.88
CA GLU A 93 -4.73 -18.77 29.81
C GLU A 93 -5.24 -17.98 31.02
N ARG A 94 -6.32 -17.19 30.87
CA ARG A 94 -6.94 -16.37 31.94
C ARG A 94 -6.03 -15.25 32.51
N LYS A 95 -4.99 -14.82 31.80
CA LYS A 95 -3.99 -13.86 32.32
C LYS A 95 -4.03 -12.43 31.76
N ILE A 96 -5.11 -11.97 31.10
CA ILE A 96 -5.13 -10.55 30.66
C ILE A 96 -5.19 -9.64 31.89
N LEU A 97 -4.06 -9.01 32.18
CA LEU A 97 -3.93 -7.86 33.08
C LEU A 97 -3.41 -6.69 32.24
N ILE A 98 -4.25 -5.66 32.05
CA ILE A 98 -3.82 -4.42 31.40
C ILE A 98 -3.51 -3.41 32.50
N THR A 99 -2.21 -3.15 32.68
CA THR A 99 -1.73 -2.20 33.69
C THR A 99 -2.06 -0.76 33.29
N ASP A 100 -2.12 0.16 34.27
CA ASP A 100 -2.38 1.58 33.99
C ASP A 100 -1.32 2.23 33.09
N GLU A 101 -0.07 1.73 33.13
CA GLU A 101 0.95 2.15 32.17
C GLU A 101 0.63 1.68 30.75
N GLN A 102 0.21 0.43 30.57
CA GLN A 102 -0.16 -0.09 29.25
C GLN A 102 -1.37 0.65 28.65
N LYS A 103 -2.34 1.05 29.48
CA LYS A 103 -3.51 1.83 29.04
C LYS A 103 -3.12 3.13 28.34
N LYS A 104 -2.02 3.79 28.77
CA LYS A 104 -1.54 5.06 28.17
C LYS A 104 -1.21 4.94 26.69
N ILE A 105 -0.75 3.77 26.23
CA ILE A 105 -0.45 3.50 24.82
C ILE A 105 -1.61 2.76 24.15
N LEU A 106 -2.22 1.80 24.86
CA LEU A 106 -3.21 0.90 24.28
C LEU A 106 -4.54 1.59 23.97
N TYR A 107 -5.07 2.44 24.86
CA TYR A 107 -6.39 3.04 24.67
C TYR A 107 -6.48 3.95 23.44
N PRO A 108 -5.50 4.84 23.16
CA PRO A 108 -5.49 5.60 21.92
C PRO A 108 -5.50 4.71 20.65
N VAL A 109 -4.74 3.61 20.67
CA VAL A 109 -4.69 2.64 19.57
C VAL A 109 -6.04 1.96 19.37
N LEU A 110 -6.67 1.50 20.46
CA LEU A 110 -7.99 0.87 20.41
C LEU A 110 -9.09 1.85 19.99
N ALA A 111 -9.01 3.12 20.42
CA ALA A 111 -9.95 4.16 20.01
C ALA A 111 -9.86 4.42 18.50
N PHE A 112 -8.64 4.50 17.94
CA PHE A 112 -8.42 4.60 16.50
C PHE A 112 -8.98 3.40 15.72
N ALA A 113 -8.80 2.18 16.25
CA ALA A 113 -9.36 0.97 15.65
C ALA A 113 -10.89 0.93 15.71
N LEU A 114 -11.47 1.30 16.85
CA LEU A 114 -12.91 1.36 17.07
C LEU A 114 -13.57 2.39 16.14
N TRP A 115 -12.93 3.54 15.93
CA TRP A 115 -13.43 4.52 14.96
C TRP A 115 -13.47 3.96 13.53
N GLY A 116 -12.50 3.13 13.13
CA GLY A 116 -12.56 2.44 11.84
C GLY A 116 -13.81 1.56 11.70
N ILE A 117 -14.24 0.89 12.77
CA ILE A 117 -15.50 0.11 12.78
C ILE A 117 -16.71 1.05 12.65
N VAL A 118 -16.74 2.15 13.41
CA VAL A 118 -17.81 3.15 13.31
C VAL A 118 -17.89 3.72 11.88
N SER A 119 -16.75 4.12 11.31
CA SER A 119 -16.66 4.64 9.94
C SER A 119 -17.17 3.63 8.90
N TYR A 120 -16.83 2.34 9.06
CA TYR A 120 -17.36 1.25 8.22
C TYR A 120 -18.89 1.12 8.31
N LEU A 121 -19.46 1.26 9.51
CA LEU A 121 -20.92 1.16 9.70
C LEU A 121 -21.67 2.35 9.10
N LEU A 122 -21.02 3.52 9.02
CA LEU A 122 -21.60 4.75 8.51
C LEU A 122 -21.52 4.92 6.99
N THR A 123 -20.70 4.11 6.29
CA THR A 123 -20.50 4.28 4.84
C THR A 123 -21.40 3.38 3.99
N ASP A 124 -21.84 3.91 2.85
CA ASP A 124 -22.61 3.18 1.85
C ASP A 124 -21.73 2.19 1.04
N PHE A 125 -20.42 2.40 1.02
CA PHE A 125 -19.47 1.65 0.19
C PHE A 125 -18.78 0.50 0.94
N ARG A 126 -19.59 -0.38 1.54
CA ARG A 126 -19.12 -1.47 2.43
C ARG A 126 -18.08 -2.39 1.80
N GLY A 127 -18.12 -2.61 0.48
CA GLY A 127 -17.15 -3.46 -0.22
C GLY A 127 -15.72 -2.93 -0.11
N ALA A 128 -15.50 -1.67 -0.46
CA ALA A 128 -14.18 -1.05 -0.35
C ALA A 128 -13.77 -0.82 1.11
N ALA A 129 -14.72 -0.42 1.95
CA ALA A 129 -14.47 -0.20 3.36
C ALA A 129 -14.07 -1.47 4.12
N PHE A 130 -14.61 -2.63 3.74
CA PHE A 130 -14.27 -3.91 4.34
C PHE A 130 -12.80 -4.27 4.17
N GLU A 131 -12.22 -4.04 2.98
CA GLU A 131 -10.81 -4.34 2.71
C GLU A 131 -9.88 -3.50 3.59
N GLU A 132 -10.15 -2.19 3.71
CA GLU A 132 -9.34 -1.28 4.50
C GLU A 132 -9.51 -1.51 6.02
N LEU A 133 -10.75 -1.74 6.47
CA LEU A 133 -11.04 -2.09 7.86
C LEU A 133 -10.33 -3.39 8.26
N THR A 134 -10.37 -4.41 7.40
CA THR A 134 -9.70 -5.70 7.66
C THR A 134 -8.20 -5.48 7.88
N LYS A 135 -7.52 -4.72 7.02
CA LYS A 135 -6.10 -4.40 7.20
C LYS A 135 -5.85 -3.68 8.52
N ARG A 136 -6.66 -2.67 8.86
CA ARG A 136 -6.53 -1.92 10.12
C ARG A 136 -6.68 -2.81 11.34
N ILE A 137 -7.71 -3.66 11.39
CA ILE A 137 -7.93 -4.60 12.49
C ILE A 137 -6.74 -5.54 12.64
N ILE A 138 -6.20 -6.04 11.52
CA ILE A 138 -5.03 -6.93 11.54
C ILE A 138 -3.78 -6.20 12.06
N TYR A 139 -3.51 -5.01 11.55
CA TYR A 139 -2.37 -4.19 11.98
C TYR A 139 -2.41 -3.87 13.48
N VAL A 140 -3.56 -3.40 13.97
CA VAL A 140 -3.77 -3.11 15.39
C VAL A 140 -3.69 -4.40 16.21
N GLY A 141 -4.30 -5.50 15.73
CA GLY A 141 -4.22 -6.80 16.39
C GLY A 141 -2.80 -7.28 16.57
N ILE A 142 -1.97 -7.22 15.53
CA ILE A 142 -0.53 -7.56 15.61
C ILE A 142 0.20 -6.69 16.62
N PHE A 143 -0.06 -5.38 16.61
CA PHE A 143 0.50 -4.47 17.60
C PHE A 143 0.12 -4.87 19.03
N VAL A 144 -1.16 -5.15 19.28
CA VAL A 144 -1.68 -5.55 20.59
C VAL A 144 -1.05 -6.86 21.05
N ILE A 145 -0.96 -7.86 20.17
CA ILE A 145 -0.36 -9.16 20.46
C ILE A 145 1.09 -8.99 20.90
N ILE A 146 1.91 -8.26 20.12
CA ILE A 146 3.32 -8.04 20.47
C ILE A 146 3.42 -7.24 21.77
N PHE A 147 2.63 -6.18 21.90
CA PHE A 147 2.73 -5.29 23.06
C PHE A 147 2.41 -6.02 24.37
N LEU A 148 1.32 -6.81 24.38
CA LEU A 148 0.79 -7.41 25.61
C LEU A 148 1.37 -8.78 25.94
N ASP A 149 1.91 -9.53 24.97
CA ASP A 149 2.16 -10.97 25.16
C ASP A 149 3.59 -11.42 24.81
N PHE A 150 4.41 -10.54 24.22
CA PHE A 150 5.76 -10.93 23.81
C PHE A 150 6.77 -10.76 24.94
N ASN A 151 7.59 -11.79 25.14
CA ASN A 151 8.82 -11.68 25.94
C ASN A 151 10.02 -11.41 25.02
N GLU A 152 11.21 -11.30 25.61
CA GLU A 152 12.45 -11.05 24.86
C GLU A 152 12.76 -12.14 23.82
N LYS A 153 12.51 -13.42 24.14
CA LYS A 153 12.71 -14.53 23.19
C LYS A 153 11.81 -14.37 21.96
N LYS A 154 10.51 -14.15 22.16
CA LYS A 154 9.53 -13.93 21.08
C LYS A 154 9.88 -12.67 20.26
N ARG A 155 10.28 -11.58 20.92
CA ARG A 155 10.77 -10.36 20.24
C ARG A 155 11.98 -10.64 19.34
N ASN A 156 12.95 -11.42 19.83
CA ASN A 156 14.14 -11.77 19.07
C ASN A 156 13.83 -12.66 17.86
N ILE A 157 12.79 -13.52 17.92
CA ILE A 157 12.29 -14.28 16.76
C ILE A 157 11.82 -13.31 15.68
N ILE A 158 11.00 -12.30 16.01
CA ILE A 158 10.51 -11.32 15.01
C ILE A 158 11.67 -10.54 14.40
N ILE A 159 12.61 -10.07 15.23
CA ILE A 159 13.81 -9.38 14.74
C ILE A 159 14.60 -10.27 13.79
N PHE A 160 14.76 -11.57 14.09
CA PHE A 160 15.44 -12.50 13.21
C PHE A 160 14.78 -12.59 11.83
N PHE A 161 13.46 -12.80 11.77
CA PHE A 161 12.73 -12.85 10.50
C PHE A 161 12.78 -11.53 9.73
N LEU A 162 12.72 -10.39 10.44
CA LEU A 162 12.86 -9.07 9.81
C LEU A 162 14.23 -8.88 9.16
N ILE A 163 15.31 -9.32 9.82
CA ILE A 163 16.67 -9.28 9.27
C ILE A 163 16.82 -10.25 8.08
N ALA A 164 16.26 -11.46 8.18
CA ALA A 164 16.25 -12.42 7.07
C ALA A 164 15.50 -11.87 5.85
N ALA A 165 14.33 -11.26 6.06
CA ALA A 165 13.56 -10.59 5.02
C ALA A 165 14.33 -9.43 4.37
N THR A 166 15.03 -8.65 5.18
CA THR A 166 15.87 -7.54 4.71
C THR A 166 17.02 -8.05 3.84
N LEU A 167 17.68 -9.13 4.25
CA LEU A 167 18.75 -9.75 3.47
C LEU A 167 18.25 -10.23 2.10
N VAL A 168 17.17 -11.01 2.07
CA VAL A 168 16.62 -11.56 0.81
C VAL A 168 16.17 -10.44 -0.13
N SER A 169 15.42 -9.45 0.38
CA SER A 169 14.94 -8.34 -0.44
C SER A 169 16.06 -7.43 -0.94
N THR A 170 17.11 -7.18 -0.15
CA THR A 170 18.24 -6.36 -0.62
C THR A 170 19.13 -7.09 -1.63
N ILE A 171 19.30 -8.42 -1.49
CA ILE A 171 19.99 -9.24 -2.50
C ILE A 171 19.18 -9.26 -3.81
N TYR A 172 17.87 -9.45 -3.75
CA TYR A 172 17.05 -9.44 -4.97
C TYR A 172 17.04 -8.06 -5.64
N GLY A 173 17.06 -6.98 -4.86
CA GLY A 173 17.23 -5.64 -5.42
C GLY A 173 18.59 -5.44 -6.12
N LEU A 174 19.66 -6.06 -5.61
CA LEU A 174 20.96 -6.10 -6.29
C LEU A 174 20.89 -6.88 -7.62
N ILE A 175 20.17 -7.99 -7.67
CA ILE A 175 19.92 -8.73 -8.93
C ILE A 175 19.22 -7.81 -9.94
N GLN A 176 18.17 -7.10 -9.52
CA GLN A 176 17.47 -6.14 -10.38
C GLN A 176 18.35 -4.99 -10.85
N PHE A 177 19.27 -4.52 -10.00
CA PHE A 177 20.23 -3.48 -10.37
C PHE A 177 21.07 -3.92 -11.58
N PHE A 178 21.64 -5.13 -11.50
CA PHE A 178 22.46 -5.69 -12.58
C PHE A 178 21.60 -5.98 -13.81
N ASP A 179 20.42 -6.56 -13.63
CA ASP A 179 19.49 -6.85 -14.73
C ASP A 179 19.17 -5.60 -15.54
N SER A 180 18.77 -4.51 -14.89
CA SER A 180 18.30 -3.29 -15.56
C SER A 180 19.42 -2.48 -16.24
N ARG A 181 20.69 -2.90 -16.12
CA ARG A 181 21.86 -2.16 -16.61
C ARG A 181 22.66 -2.95 -17.62
N PHE A 182 22.71 -4.27 -17.47
CA PHE A 182 23.53 -5.14 -18.29
C PHE A 182 22.72 -6.08 -19.17
N TYR A 183 21.38 -6.16 -19.00
CA TYR A 183 20.53 -7.03 -19.81
C TYR A 183 19.44 -6.24 -20.55
N PRO A 184 19.08 -6.67 -21.77
CA PRO A 184 17.98 -6.07 -22.54
C PRO A 184 16.63 -6.26 -21.83
N PRO A 185 15.65 -5.36 -22.03
CA PRO A 185 14.32 -5.48 -21.45
C PRO A 185 13.54 -6.69 -21.99
N ASN A 186 12.46 -7.07 -21.30
CA ASN A 186 11.50 -8.09 -21.77
C ASN A 186 11.05 -7.77 -23.21
N PRO A 187 10.98 -8.76 -24.13
CA PRO A 187 10.94 -10.22 -23.90
C PRO A 187 12.28 -10.96 -23.91
N ALA A 188 13.40 -10.26 -24.02
CA ALA A 188 14.70 -10.90 -23.94
C ALA A 188 14.93 -11.52 -22.54
N VAL A 189 15.73 -12.58 -22.47
CA VAL A 189 16.11 -13.24 -21.20
C VAL A 189 17.03 -12.32 -20.40
N GLY A 190 16.90 -12.34 -19.08
CA GLY A 190 17.78 -11.63 -18.16
C GLY A 190 17.85 -12.32 -16.80
N LEU A 191 18.48 -11.65 -15.84
CA LEU A 191 18.69 -12.17 -14.49
C LEU A 191 17.42 -12.07 -13.63
N ASP A 192 16.57 -11.07 -13.85
CA ASP A 192 15.32 -10.91 -13.12
C ASP A 192 14.23 -11.79 -13.76
N PRO A 193 13.73 -12.85 -13.08
CA PRO A 193 12.68 -13.71 -13.63
C PRO A 193 11.29 -13.06 -13.63
N PHE A 194 11.16 -11.83 -13.11
CA PHE A 194 9.89 -11.11 -13.11
C PHE A 194 9.44 -10.77 -14.52
N ILE A 195 8.20 -11.10 -14.87
CA ILE A 195 7.67 -10.83 -16.21
C ILE A 195 7.64 -9.32 -16.54
N TRP A 196 7.55 -8.46 -15.52
CA TRP A 196 7.64 -7.01 -15.65
C TRP A 196 9.01 -6.46 -15.21
N ARG A 197 10.10 -7.24 -15.38
CA ARG A 197 11.47 -6.74 -15.21
C ARG A 197 11.65 -5.42 -15.96
N GLN A 198 12.35 -4.47 -15.33
CA GLN A 198 12.57 -3.12 -15.86
C GLN A 198 11.30 -2.26 -16.08
N ALA A 199 10.14 -2.62 -15.50
CA ALA A 199 8.92 -1.81 -15.61
C ALA A 199 9.06 -0.38 -15.09
N PHE A 200 9.99 -0.13 -14.18
CA PHE A 200 10.33 1.20 -13.67
C PHE A 200 11.69 1.71 -14.21
N GLY A 201 12.10 1.24 -15.39
CA GLY A 201 13.39 1.55 -15.99
C GLY A 201 14.56 1.04 -15.12
N LYS A 202 15.50 1.92 -14.80
CA LYS A 202 16.70 1.60 -14.00
C LYS A 202 16.47 1.54 -12.47
N ARG A 203 15.23 1.75 -12.03
CA ARG A 203 14.85 1.84 -10.61
C ARG A 203 14.71 0.47 -9.99
N ILE A 204 15.26 0.29 -8.80
CA ILE A 204 15.11 -0.94 -8.03
C ILE A 204 13.82 -0.91 -7.21
N PHE A 205 13.08 -2.02 -7.18
CA PHE A 205 11.88 -2.20 -6.37
C PHE A 205 11.82 -3.53 -5.62
N SER A 206 12.76 -4.43 -5.87
CA SER A 206 12.86 -5.76 -5.27
C SER A 206 11.50 -6.51 -5.28
N THR A 207 11.27 -7.37 -4.30
CA THR A 207 10.04 -8.15 -4.10
C THR A 207 8.84 -7.28 -3.67
N PHE A 208 9.00 -5.95 -3.59
CA PHE A 208 7.94 -5.03 -3.18
C PHE A 208 7.12 -4.50 -4.35
N GLY A 209 7.54 -4.75 -5.60
CA GLY A 209 6.80 -4.39 -6.82
C GLY A 209 6.64 -2.89 -7.09
N ASN A 210 7.06 -2.04 -6.16
CA ASN A 210 7.04 -0.59 -6.28
C ASN A 210 8.30 -0.02 -5.58
N PRO A 211 9.09 0.86 -6.23
CA PRO A 211 10.30 1.41 -5.62
C PRO A 211 10.02 2.21 -4.33
N GLY A 212 8.84 2.84 -4.22
CA GLY A 212 8.40 3.56 -3.02
C GLY A 212 8.13 2.63 -1.84
N PHE A 213 7.46 1.50 -2.07
CA PHE A 213 7.21 0.51 -1.00
C PHE A 213 8.51 -0.10 -0.50
N PHE A 214 9.43 -0.42 -1.42
CA PHE A 214 10.74 -0.94 -1.04
C PHE A 214 11.55 0.09 -0.24
N ALA A 215 11.59 1.34 -0.69
CA ALA A 215 12.30 2.39 0.01
C ALA A 215 11.74 2.63 1.43
N ASN A 216 10.42 2.61 1.60
CA ASN A 216 9.79 2.75 2.92
C ASN A 216 10.18 1.62 3.86
N PHE A 217 10.24 0.37 3.36
CA PHE A 217 10.72 -0.77 4.13
C PHE A 217 12.18 -0.61 4.52
N LEU A 218 13.06 -0.23 3.59
CA LEU A 218 14.50 -0.01 3.85
C LEU A 218 14.73 1.09 4.89
N LEU A 219 13.99 2.21 4.81
CA LEU A 219 14.05 3.29 5.79
C LEU A 219 13.61 2.84 7.19
N LEU A 220 12.63 1.94 7.27
CA LEU A 220 12.15 1.38 8.52
C LEU A 220 13.15 0.40 9.13
N VAL A 221 13.78 -0.48 8.34
CA VAL A 221 14.70 -1.51 8.89
C VAL A 221 16.11 -1.00 9.15
N PHE A 222 16.53 0.10 8.51
CA PHE A 222 17.88 0.63 8.65
C PHE A 222 18.26 0.97 10.11
N PRO A 223 17.48 1.75 10.88
CA PRO A 223 17.86 2.08 12.26
C PRO A 223 17.84 0.86 13.18
N ILE A 224 16.99 -0.14 12.90
CA ILE A 224 16.97 -1.42 13.61
C ILE A 224 18.28 -2.18 13.36
N CYS A 225 18.70 -2.31 12.10
CA CYS A 225 19.97 -2.96 11.74
C CYS A 225 21.17 -2.23 12.38
N LEU A 226 21.14 -0.89 12.38
CA LEU A 226 22.16 -0.07 13.00
C LEU A 226 22.21 -0.27 14.52
N SER A 227 21.06 -0.32 15.20
CA SER A 227 20.99 -0.68 16.62
C SER A 227 21.60 -2.05 16.90
N LEU A 228 21.26 -3.07 16.10
CA LEU A 228 21.82 -4.41 16.27
C LEU A 228 23.33 -4.45 16.03
N PHE A 229 23.84 -3.65 15.08
CA PHE A 229 25.28 -3.52 14.81
C PHE A 229 26.03 -2.94 16.01
N LEU A 230 25.41 -1.97 16.71
CA LEU A 230 25.97 -1.39 17.93
C LEU A 230 25.90 -2.34 19.13
N ILE A 231 24.90 -3.21 19.19
CA ILE A 231 24.67 -4.14 20.31
C ILE A 231 25.51 -5.43 20.17
N LYS A 232 25.53 -6.06 18.99
CA LYS A 232 26.05 -7.43 18.81
C LYS A 232 27.50 -7.43 18.32
N SER A 233 28.45 -7.80 19.19
CA SER A 233 29.87 -7.88 18.85
C SER A 233 30.22 -8.99 17.85
N SER A 234 29.58 -10.17 17.92
CA SER A 234 29.96 -11.35 17.11
C SER A 234 29.49 -11.32 15.65
N LYS A 235 28.54 -10.44 15.29
CA LYS A 235 27.92 -10.40 13.94
C LYS A 235 28.11 -9.06 13.22
N LYS A 236 29.08 -8.24 13.66
CA LYS A 236 29.31 -6.89 13.11
C LYS A 236 29.60 -6.90 11.61
N TRP A 237 30.40 -7.83 11.11
CA TRP A 237 30.73 -7.92 9.68
C TRP A 237 29.47 -8.13 8.83
N PHE A 238 28.64 -9.11 9.20
CA PHE A 238 27.38 -9.43 8.50
C PHE A 238 26.41 -8.26 8.52
N LEU A 239 26.22 -7.63 9.70
CA LEU A 239 25.36 -6.45 9.83
C LEU A 239 25.91 -5.24 9.06
N GLY A 240 27.23 -5.10 8.96
CA GLY A 240 27.88 -4.08 8.14
C GLY A 240 27.59 -4.25 6.64
N ILE A 241 27.69 -5.49 6.14
CA ILE A 241 27.30 -5.81 4.74
C ILE A 241 25.82 -5.53 4.52
N LEU A 242 24.95 -5.93 5.45
CA LEU A 242 23.52 -5.69 5.34
C LEU A 242 23.19 -4.19 5.32
N LEU A 243 23.82 -3.39 6.18
CA LEU A 243 23.67 -1.93 6.18
C LEU A 243 24.13 -1.31 4.85
N PHE A 244 25.24 -1.79 4.29
CA PHE A 244 25.69 -1.38 2.95
C PHE A 244 24.66 -1.74 1.87
N LEU A 245 24.13 -2.97 1.87
CA LEU A 245 23.12 -3.41 0.91
C LEU A 245 21.82 -2.58 1.02
N ILE A 246 21.40 -2.23 2.24
CA ILE A 246 20.25 -1.34 2.46
C ILE A 246 20.50 0.03 1.82
N LEU A 247 21.66 0.64 2.10
CA LEU A 247 22.02 1.96 1.54
C LEU A 247 22.12 1.93 0.01
N PHE A 248 22.78 0.90 -0.53
CA PHE A 248 22.90 0.67 -1.97
C PHE A 248 21.51 0.64 -2.62
N ASN A 249 20.62 -0.22 -2.13
CA ASN A 249 19.28 -0.35 -2.68
C ASN A 249 18.48 0.96 -2.54
N LEU A 250 18.60 1.65 -1.41
CA LEU A 250 17.90 2.90 -1.16
C LEU A 250 18.25 3.98 -2.19
N ILE A 251 19.55 4.12 -2.52
CA ILE A 251 20.05 5.05 -3.54
C ILE A 251 19.43 4.74 -4.90
N PHE A 252 19.43 3.46 -5.29
CA PHE A 252 19.01 3.03 -6.63
C PHE A 252 17.48 2.82 -6.78
N THR A 253 16.68 3.12 -5.76
CA THR A 253 15.23 3.29 -5.94
C THR A 253 14.86 4.55 -6.75
N TYR A 254 15.79 5.52 -6.83
CA TYR A 254 15.65 6.84 -7.46
C TYR A 254 14.33 7.56 -7.10
N ARG A 255 13.84 7.42 -5.86
CA ARG A 255 12.70 8.19 -5.34
C ARG A 255 13.21 9.54 -4.81
N ILE A 256 12.40 10.60 -4.90
CA ILE A 256 12.74 11.91 -4.33
C ILE A 256 12.67 11.90 -2.79
N SER A 257 11.77 11.10 -2.21
CA SER A 257 11.57 11.07 -0.76
C SER A 257 12.81 10.51 -0.01
N PRO A 258 13.34 9.30 -0.28
CA PRO A 258 14.46 8.79 0.50
C PRO A 258 15.70 9.71 0.56
N PRO A 259 16.11 10.39 -0.55
CA PRO A 259 17.12 11.46 -0.68
C PRO A 259 17.01 12.70 0.22
N LEU A 260 15.84 12.99 0.82
CA LEU A 260 15.69 14.10 1.77
C LEU A 260 15.69 13.59 3.21
N HIS A 261 15.36 12.32 3.38
CA HIS A 261 14.72 11.85 4.57
C HIS A 261 15.53 10.83 5.36
N PHE A 262 16.33 10.02 4.67
CA PHE A 262 17.30 9.14 5.31
C PHE A 262 18.28 9.92 6.23
N PRO A 263 18.85 11.08 5.85
CA PRO A 263 19.74 11.84 6.71
C PRO A 263 19.03 12.41 7.94
N ILE A 264 17.74 12.77 7.82
CA ILE A 264 16.93 13.24 8.94
C ILE A 264 16.73 12.10 9.94
N GLY A 265 16.33 10.91 9.47
CA GLY A 265 16.16 9.73 10.33
C GLY A 265 17.46 9.32 11.03
N LEU A 266 18.56 9.29 10.28
CA LEU A 266 19.90 9.03 10.83
C LEU A 266 20.30 10.12 11.84
N PHE A 267 20.10 11.40 11.52
CA PHE A 267 20.39 12.50 12.42
C PHE A 267 19.62 12.37 13.74
N ILE A 268 18.32 12.05 13.70
CA ILE A 268 17.51 11.86 14.92
C ILE A 268 17.99 10.65 15.73
N PHE A 269 18.29 9.53 15.07
CA PHE A 269 18.89 8.37 15.72
C PHE A 269 20.17 8.74 16.45
N LEU A 270 21.05 9.45 15.76
CA LEU A 270 22.31 9.91 16.29
C LEU A 270 22.13 10.89 17.46
N LEU A 271 21.20 11.84 17.38
CA LEU A 271 20.86 12.73 18.48
C LEU A 271 20.39 11.97 19.72
N PHE A 272 19.57 10.93 19.55
CA PHE A 272 19.09 10.11 20.65
C PHE A 272 20.22 9.27 21.27
N ILE A 273 21.07 8.64 20.46
CA ILE A 273 22.26 7.93 20.95
C ILE A 273 23.15 8.89 21.77
N ARG A 274 23.40 10.10 21.25
CA ARG A 274 24.19 11.10 21.95
C ARG A 274 23.56 11.53 23.27
N LYS A 275 22.25 11.75 23.30
CA LYS A 275 21.56 12.29 24.48
C LYS A 275 21.39 11.26 25.59
N TYR A 276 21.14 10.00 25.23
CA TYR A 276 20.70 8.98 26.21
C TYR A 276 21.72 7.85 26.45
N ILE A 277 22.80 7.75 25.67
CA ILE A 277 23.82 6.69 25.79
C ILE A 277 25.26 7.23 25.89
N LEU A 278 25.70 8.09 24.97
CA LEU A 278 27.11 8.49 24.93
C LEU A 278 27.50 9.42 26.09
N LEU A 279 28.43 8.96 26.92
CA LEU A 279 29.27 9.80 27.78
C LEU A 279 30.10 10.76 26.91
N GLN A 280 30.37 11.98 27.39
CA GLN A 280 30.95 13.11 26.64
C GLN A 280 32.25 12.80 25.82
N LYS A 281 32.95 11.69 26.09
CA LYS A 281 34.24 11.28 25.52
C LYS A 281 34.26 10.97 24.01
N TYR A 282 33.14 10.53 23.40
CA TYR A 282 33.12 10.09 21.98
C TYR A 282 32.47 11.11 21.01
N LYS A 283 32.22 12.33 21.49
CA LYS A 283 31.46 13.38 20.79
C LYS A 283 32.07 13.81 19.44
N ARG A 284 33.41 13.83 19.29
CA ARG A 284 34.11 14.31 18.08
C ARG A 284 34.05 13.32 16.93
N ILE A 285 34.41 12.06 17.18
CA ILE A 285 34.41 10.97 16.17
C ILE A 285 33.02 10.82 15.54
N PHE A 286 32.00 10.92 16.39
CA PHE A 286 30.60 10.83 15.98
C PHE A 286 30.17 11.94 15.00
N LEU A 287 30.57 13.19 15.28
CA LEU A 287 30.25 14.33 14.42
C LEU A 287 30.97 14.20 13.06
N THR A 288 32.19 13.69 13.05
CA THR A 288 32.96 13.43 11.82
C THR A 288 32.31 12.37 10.95
N VAL A 289 31.87 11.24 11.52
CA VAL A 289 31.15 10.18 10.79
C VAL A 289 29.81 10.69 10.25
N PHE A 290 29.09 11.49 11.03
CA PHE A 290 27.85 12.13 10.58
C PHE A 290 28.08 13.05 9.38
N THR A 291 29.04 13.96 9.48
CA THR A 291 29.37 14.90 8.39
C THR A 291 29.84 14.13 7.15
N PHE A 292 30.63 13.07 7.31
CA PHE A 292 31.08 12.24 6.19
C PHE A 292 29.91 11.53 5.48
N LEU A 293 29.03 10.83 6.23
CA LEU A 293 27.88 10.16 5.65
C LEU A 293 26.90 11.14 4.99
N LEU A 294 26.72 12.32 5.59
CA LEU A 294 25.90 13.39 5.03
C LEU A 294 26.51 13.95 3.74
N CYS A 295 27.83 14.21 3.72
CA CYS A 295 28.54 14.73 2.56
C CYS A 295 28.54 13.72 1.40
N VAL A 296 28.88 12.45 1.65
CA VAL A 296 28.85 11.37 0.63
C VAL A 296 27.46 11.28 0.01
N TYR A 297 26.42 11.38 0.84
CA TYR A 297 25.05 11.32 0.38
C TYR A 297 24.60 12.53 -0.43
N ILE A 298 24.96 13.76 0.00
CA ILE A 298 24.71 14.99 -0.76
C ILE A 298 25.42 14.92 -2.13
N LEU A 299 26.66 14.43 -2.16
CA LEU A 299 27.44 14.28 -3.38
C LEU A 299 26.78 13.30 -4.37
N LEU A 300 26.36 12.14 -3.88
CA LEU A 300 25.64 11.14 -4.69
C LEU A 300 24.28 11.67 -5.20
N LYS A 301 23.66 12.60 -4.48
CA LYS A 301 22.39 13.21 -4.87
C LYS A 301 22.54 14.24 -5.99
N ILE A 302 23.57 15.09 -5.93
CA ILE A 302 23.90 16.04 -6.99
C ILE A 302 24.05 15.29 -8.33
N ILE A 303 24.66 14.11 -8.29
CA ILE A 303 24.86 13.24 -9.46
C ILE A 303 23.55 12.61 -9.97
N SER A 304 22.54 12.44 -9.11
CA SER A 304 21.26 11.77 -9.44
C SER A 304 20.12 12.71 -9.84
N PHE A 305 20.33 14.04 -9.84
CA PHE A 305 19.25 15.02 -10.00
C PHE A 305 18.87 15.24 -11.48
N SER A 306 18.08 14.33 -12.03
CA SER A 306 17.23 14.63 -13.19
C SER A 306 15.85 14.00 -12.98
N GLU A 307 14.79 14.76 -13.28
CA GLU A 307 13.34 14.47 -13.18
C GLU A 307 12.61 15.00 -11.92
N LYS A 308 11.47 15.69 -11.96
CA LYS A 308 10.63 16.32 -13.01
C LYS A 308 9.68 17.29 -12.27
N ARG A 309 9.48 18.53 -12.75
CA ARG A 309 8.58 19.54 -12.14
C ARG A 309 7.10 19.10 -12.08
N GLU A 310 6.73 18.09 -12.85
CA GLU A 310 5.36 17.54 -12.99
C GLU A 310 4.77 16.99 -11.68
N SER A 311 5.58 16.42 -10.76
CA SER A 311 5.06 15.79 -9.52
C SER A 311 4.47 16.78 -8.52
N ILE A 312 4.95 18.03 -8.49
CA ILE A 312 4.49 19.04 -7.52
C ILE A 312 3.12 19.58 -7.90
N GLY A 313 2.89 19.84 -9.19
CA GLY A 313 1.59 20.31 -9.71
C GLY A 313 0.49 19.30 -9.44
N PHE A 314 0.76 18.02 -9.74
CA PHE A 314 -0.14 16.90 -9.44
C PHE A 314 -0.53 16.85 -7.96
N LYS A 315 0.44 16.89 -7.03
CA LYS A 315 0.16 16.84 -5.59
C LYS A 315 -0.66 18.04 -5.12
N LYS A 316 -0.33 19.26 -5.57
CA LYS A 316 -1.09 20.46 -5.23
C LYS A 316 -2.55 20.37 -5.65
N ALA A 317 -2.80 19.94 -6.89
CA ALA A 317 -4.16 19.76 -7.40
C ALA A 317 -4.91 18.66 -6.62
N THR A 318 -4.24 17.55 -6.33
CA THR A 318 -4.82 16.43 -5.55
C THR A 318 -5.18 16.85 -4.13
N PHE A 319 -4.29 17.59 -3.45
CA PHE A 319 -4.55 18.12 -2.11
C PHE A 319 -5.72 19.11 -2.13
N SER A 320 -5.77 20.01 -3.12
CA SER A 320 -6.87 20.96 -3.26
C SER A 320 -8.22 20.27 -3.48
N ALA A 321 -8.27 19.26 -4.36
CA ALA A 321 -9.46 18.43 -4.58
C ALA A 321 -9.90 17.72 -3.29
N THR A 322 -8.94 17.18 -2.54
CA THR A 322 -9.20 16.49 -1.27
C THR A 322 -9.74 17.44 -0.22
N ILE A 323 -9.26 18.69 -0.17
CA ILE A 323 -9.81 19.71 0.72
C ILE A 323 -11.28 20.02 0.38
N GLU A 324 -11.67 20.01 -0.90
CA GLU A 324 -13.07 20.16 -1.29
C GLU A 324 -13.91 18.96 -0.83
N MET A 325 -13.39 17.74 -0.98
CA MET A 325 -14.01 16.53 -0.42
C MET A 325 -14.18 16.60 1.11
N ILE A 326 -13.18 17.13 1.83
CA ILE A 326 -13.24 17.34 3.28
C ILE A 326 -14.33 18.35 3.65
N LYS A 327 -14.49 19.43 2.88
CA LYS A 327 -15.50 20.46 3.17
C LYS A 327 -16.93 19.91 3.12
N ASP A 328 -17.19 18.91 2.29
CA ASP A 328 -18.51 18.30 2.19
C ASP A 328 -18.85 17.41 3.40
N ARG A 329 -17.85 16.77 4.03
CA ARG A 329 -18.02 15.87 5.18
C ARG A 329 -16.90 16.00 6.22
N PRO A 330 -16.72 17.16 6.88
CA PRO A 330 -15.52 17.45 7.67
C PRO A 330 -15.40 16.64 8.97
N VAL A 331 -16.54 16.28 9.57
CA VAL A 331 -16.58 15.66 10.91
C VAL A 331 -16.41 14.15 10.85
N LEU A 332 -17.18 13.48 9.98
CA LEU A 332 -17.27 12.02 9.89
C LEU A 332 -16.51 11.43 8.69
N GLY A 333 -16.15 12.26 7.71
CA GLY A 333 -15.60 11.80 6.45
C GLY A 333 -16.60 11.03 5.60
N SER A 334 -16.09 10.25 4.66
CA SER A 334 -16.86 9.52 3.66
C SER A 334 -16.96 8.00 3.88
N GLY A 335 -16.16 7.45 4.79
CA GLY A 335 -15.98 6.04 5.05
C GLY A 335 -14.51 5.63 4.93
N ILE A 336 -14.05 4.75 5.82
CA ILE A 336 -12.74 4.11 5.71
C ILE A 336 -12.58 3.45 4.32
N GLY A 337 -11.47 3.72 3.62
CA GLY A 337 -11.16 3.10 2.33
C GLY A 337 -12.02 3.56 1.13
N THR A 338 -12.81 4.62 1.27
CA THR A 338 -13.70 5.10 0.20
C THR A 338 -13.09 6.16 -0.72
N PHE A 339 -11.87 6.63 -0.46
CA PHE A 339 -11.25 7.71 -1.23
C PHE A 339 -11.28 7.44 -2.74
N LYS A 340 -10.77 6.29 -3.19
CA LYS A 340 -10.73 5.91 -4.62
C LYS A 340 -12.09 5.90 -5.32
N ILE A 341 -13.19 5.69 -4.57
CA ILE A 341 -14.55 5.66 -5.10
C ILE A 341 -15.14 7.07 -5.23
N ILE A 342 -14.80 7.94 -4.29
CA ILE A 342 -15.43 9.26 -4.14
C ILE A 342 -14.62 10.36 -4.80
N TYR A 343 -13.29 10.26 -4.70
CA TYR A 343 -12.34 11.22 -5.25
C TYR A 343 -12.57 11.61 -6.71
N PRO A 344 -12.95 10.68 -7.63
CA PRO A 344 -13.18 11.07 -9.02
C PRO A 344 -14.19 12.22 -9.18
N ALA A 345 -15.18 12.37 -8.29
CA ALA A 345 -16.13 13.49 -8.33
C ALA A 345 -15.51 14.87 -8.02
N TYR A 346 -14.39 14.89 -7.30
CA TYR A 346 -13.65 16.10 -6.89
C TYR A 346 -12.40 16.34 -7.75
N ARG A 347 -12.11 15.42 -8.68
CA ARG A 347 -10.88 15.44 -9.47
C ARG A 347 -10.80 16.73 -10.28
N LYS A 348 -9.70 17.45 -10.09
CA LYS A 348 -9.40 18.69 -10.80
C LYS A 348 -8.97 18.39 -12.26
N PRO A 349 -9.44 19.14 -13.28
CA PRO A 349 -9.08 18.89 -14.67
C PRO A 349 -7.57 18.90 -14.96
N GLU A 350 -6.81 19.72 -14.23
CA GLU A 350 -5.34 19.81 -14.33
C GLU A 350 -4.67 18.45 -14.07
N ILE A 351 -5.26 17.62 -13.22
CA ILE A 351 -4.75 16.27 -12.91
C ILE A 351 -4.81 15.37 -14.14
N ILE A 352 -5.85 15.49 -14.94
CA ILE A 352 -6.04 14.72 -16.18
C ILE A 352 -4.96 15.10 -17.19
N LEU A 353 -4.64 16.39 -17.28
CA LEU A 353 -3.54 16.90 -18.11
C LEU A 353 -2.18 16.38 -17.64
N PHE A 354 -1.94 16.28 -16.31
CA PHE A 354 -0.68 15.75 -15.78
C PHE A 354 -0.51 14.24 -15.98
N GLU A 355 -1.56 13.45 -15.78
CA GLU A 355 -1.51 11.99 -15.96
C GLU A 355 -1.49 11.60 -17.45
N GLY A 356 -2.02 12.47 -18.34
CA GLY A 356 -2.19 12.15 -19.75
C GLY A 356 -3.15 10.98 -19.99
N ARG A 357 -3.98 10.67 -19.00
CA ARG A 357 -4.87 9.52 -18.95
C ARG A 357 -6.19 9.91 -18.30
N HIS A 358 -7.25 9.30 -18.80
CA HIS A 358 -8.65 9.66 -18.49
C HIS A 358 -9.32 8.66 -17.55
N ASN A 359 -8.63 7.56 -17.20
CA ASN A 359 -9.01 6.61 -16.17
C ASN A 359 -8.73 7.12 -14.76
N THR A 360 -9.43 6.55 -13.77
CA THR A 360 -9.29 6.86 -12.35
C THR A 360 -7.94 6.35 -11.84
N GLU A 361 -6.84 7.07 -12.06
CA GLU A 361 -5.51 6.63 -11.61
C GLU A 361 -5.12 7.20 -10.24
N THR A 362 -5.79 8.27 -9.81
CA THR A 362 -5.58 8.84 -8.47
C THR A 362 -6.36 8.04 -7.42
N ASP A 363 -5.75 6.95 -6.95
CA ASP A 363 -6.31 6.09 -5.91
C ASP A 363 -6.08 6.62 -4.49
N HIS A 364 -5.18 7.59 -4.32
CA HIS A 364 -4.75 8.12 -3.02
C HIS A 364 -4.38 9.60 -3.10
N VAL A 365 -4.43 10.28 -1.96
CA VAL A 365 -4.12 11.71 -1.84
C VAL A 365 -2.62 12.00 -2.01
N GLU A 366 -1.76 11.02 -1.74
CA GLU A 366 -0.31 11.20 -1.50
C GLU A 366 -0.01 12.03 -0.24
N ASN A 367 -0.96 12.06 0.71
CA ASN A 367 -0.82 12.59 2.06
C ASN A 367 -1.78 11.86 3.01
N GLU A 368 -1.22 11.14 3.98
CA GLU A 368 -1.98 10.28 4.89
C GLU A 368 -2.94 11.07 5.78
N PHE A 369 -2.54 12.24 6.28
CA PHE A 369 -3.38 13.04 7.17
C PHE A 369 -4.60 13.58 6.44
N LEU A 370 -4.42 14.04 5.21
CA LEU A 370 -5.53 14.49 4.37
C LEU A 370 -6.45 13.32 3.98
N GLU A 371 -5.91 12.13 3.73
CA GLU A 371 -6.72 10.95 3.41
C GLU A 371 -7.49 10.43 4.63
N ILE A 372 -6.87 10.37 5.81
CA ILE A 372 -7.58 10.05 7.07
C ILE A 372 -8.71 11.05 7.31
N TRP A 373 -8.47 12.35 7.09
CA TRP A 373 -9.51 13.35 7.27
C TRP A 373 -10.64 13.22 6.23
N SER A 374 -10.31 13.05 4.95
CA SER A 374 -11.32 12.96 3.90
C SER A 374 -12.16 11.66 4.00
N GLU A 375 -11.57 10.56 4.45
CA GLU A 375 -12.26 9.29 4.64
C GLU A 375 -12.98 9.18 5.98
N GLU A 376 -12.37 9.58 7.09
CA GLU A 376 -12.89 9.25 8.41
C GLU A 376 -13.12 10.47 9.32
N GLY A 377 -12.91 11.65 8.76
CA GLY A 377 -13.23 12.91 9.40
C GLY A 377 -12.20 13.37 10.43
N ILE A 378 -12.43 14.56 10.98
CA ILE A 378 -11.54 15.18 11.97
C ILE A 378 -11.43 14.35 13.24
N ILE A 379 -12.48 13.59 13.60
CA ILE A 379 -12.48 12.75 14.80
C ILE A 379 -11.40 11.66 14.68
N CYS A 380 -11.35 10.95 13.55
CA CYS A 380 -10.31 9.95 13.31
C CYS A 380 -8.91 10.56 13.32
N LEU A 381 -8.76 11.72 12.64
CA LEU A 381 -7.47 12.41 12.58
C LEU A 381 -6.97 12.77 13.98
N LEU A 382 -7.83 13.27 14.87
CA LEU A 382 -7.47 13.59 16.25
C LEU A 382 -7.13 12.34 17.06
N LEU A 383 -7.90 11.24 16.91
CA LEU A 383 -7.58 9.96 17.56
C LEU A 383 -6.23 9.41 17.10
N PHE A 384 -5.94 9.53 15.81
CA PHE A 384 -4.69 9.12 15.21
C PHE A 384 -3.51 9.96 15.74
N LEU A 385 -3.66 11.28 15.81
CA LEU A 385 -2.65 12.18 16.40
C LEU A 385 -2.44 11.92 17.90
N TRP A 386 -3.51 11.66 18.64
CA TRP A 386 -3.44 11.28 20.06
C TRP A 386 -2.66 9.99 20.26
N PHE A 387 -2.91 8.99 19.42
CA PHE A 387 -2.15 7.74 19.39
C PHE A 387 -0.66 7.97 19.16
N LEU A 388 -0.28 8.75 18.14
CA LEU A 388 1.12 9.03 17.85
C LEU A 388 1.79 9.78 19.00
N PHE A 389 1.11 10.80 19.53
CA PHE A 389 1.60 11.56 20.67
C PHE A 389 1.84 10.65 21.89
N ALA A 390 0.84 9.85 22.26
CA ALA A 390 0.94 8.93 23.39
C ALA A 390 2.09 7.92 23.22
N PHE A 391 2.25 7.36 22.02
CA PHE A 391 3.33 6.43 21.72
C PHE A 391 4.71 7.07 21.88
N PHE A 392 4.96 8.20 21.21
CA PHE A 392 6.27 8.87 21.26
C PHE A 392 6.58 9.47 22.63
N TYR A 393 5.59 10.04 23.31
CA TYR A 393 5.74 10.58 24.65
C TYR A 393 6.21 9.51 25.65
N ASN A 394 5.53 8.35 25.68
CA ASN A 394 5.91 7.25 26.55
C ASN A 394 7.26 6.64 26.15
N GLY A 395 7.57 6.56 24.85
CA GLY A 395 8.88 6.11 24.36
C GLY A 395 10.05 6.99 24.83
N ILE A 396 9.90 8.32 24.70
CA ILE A 396 10.91 9.28 25.15
C ILE A 396 11.06 9.26 26.67
N ASN A 397 9.96 9.17 27.42
CA ASN A 397 10.01 9.07 28.87
C ASN A 397 10.70 7.78 29.33
N LYS A 398 10.47 6.66 28.63
CA LYS A 398 11.16 5.41 28.95
C LYS A 398 12.66 5.51 28.72
N LEU A 399 13.13 6.20 27.68
CA LEU A 399 14.57 6.44 27.44
C LEU A 399 15.26 7.22 28.58
N LYS A 400 14.53 8.06 29.31
CA LYS A 400 15.04 8.79 30.49
C LYS A 400 15.16 7.90 31.73
N SER A 401 14.41 6.80 31.79
CA SER A 401 14.43 5.87 32.92
C SER A 401 15.67 4.96 32.94
N GLU A 402 15.86 4.24 34.03
CA GLU A 402 16.84 3.17 34.11
C GLU A 402 16.45 2.02 33.18
N MET A 403 17.36 1.69 32.26
CA MET A 403 17.26 0.60 31.30
C MET A 403 18.68 0.15 30.94
N GLY A 404 18.84 -1.13 30.62
CA GLY A 404 20.10 -1.64 30.07
C GLY A 404 20.48 -0.94 28.77
N ILE A 405 21.78 -0.71 28.54
CA ILE A 405 22.29 0.03 27.38
C ILE A 405 21.79 -0.58 26.06
N SER A 406 21.82 -1.91 25.96
CA SER A 406 21.33 -2.64 24.77
C SER A 406 19.84 -2.41 24.51
N GLU A 407 19.00 -2.42 25.55
CA GLU A 407 17.57 -2.12 25.41
C GLU A 407 17.34 -0.65 25.04
N LYS A 408 18.13 0.30 25.57
CA LYS A 408 18.08 1.71 25.16
C LYS A 408 18.43 1.88 23.68
N ILE A 409 19.52 1.28 23.21
CA ILE A 409 19.95 1.33 21.80
C ILE A 409 18.86 0.75 20.90
N LEU A 410 18.25 -0.38 21.30
CA LEU A 410 17.20 -1.02 20.52
C LEU A 410 15.93 -0.16 20.47
N LEU A 411 15.50 0.40 21.60
CA LEU A 411 14.34 1.29 21.67
C LEU A 411 14.55 2.56 20.83
N ILE A 412 15.75 3.14 20.84
CA ILE A 412 16.11 4.27 19.97
C ILE A 412 15.95 3.87 18.50
N GLY A 413 16.45 2.69 18.12
CA GLY A 413 16.29 2.15 16.77
C GLY A 413 14.83 2.02 16.36
N PHE A 414 13.97 1.47 17.21
CA PHE A 414 12.54 1.36 16.88
C PHE A 414 11.87 2.73 16.77
N ILE A 415 12.06 3.62 17.75
CA ILE A 415 11.44 4.96 17.74
C ILE A 415 11.88 5.75 16.50
N THR A 416 13.16 5.71 16.12
CA THR A 416 13.65 6.45 14.96
C THR A 416 13.20 5.82 13.65
N SER A 417 13.04 4.50 13.60
CA SER A 417 12.47 3.80 12.44
C SER A 417 11.05 4.26 12.18
N ILE A 418 10.22 4.29 13.23
CA ILE A 418 8.84 4.75 13.18
C ILE A 418 8.82 6.24 12.84
N LEU A 419 9.56 7.08 13.56
CA LEU A 419 9.56 8.52 13.32
C LEU A 419 10.02 8.87 11.91
N SER A 420 11.05 8.18 11.40
CA SER A 420 11.43 8.26 9.99
C SER A 420 10.22 7.90 9.14
N PHE A 421 9.65 6.71 9.27
CA PHE A 421 8.48 6.33 8.48
C PHE A 421 7.34 7.37 8.50
N TYR A 422 7.01 7.94 9.66
CA TYR A 422 5.89 8.88 9.84
C TYR A 422 6.19 10.30 9.32
N ILE A 423 7.35 10.88 9.60
CA ILE A 423 7.75 12.21 9.07
C ILE A 423 7.83 12.15 7.53
N ILE A 424 8.21 10.99 6.98
CA ILE A 424 8.59 10.80 5.58
C ILE A 424 7.41 10.34 4.73
N SER A 425 6.79 9.23 5.12
CA SER A 425 5.83 8.50 4.28
C SER A 425 4.43 9.09 4.34
N MET A 426 4.07 9.81 5.40
CA MET A 426 2.72 10.35 5.59
C MET A 426 2.50 11.71 4.95
N TYR A 427 3.55 12.53 4.83
CA TYR A 427 3.40 13.87 4.25
C TYR A 427 3.49 13.87 2.71
N PHE A 428 4.24 12.92 2.15
CA PHE A 428 4.53 12.84 0.71
C PHE A 428 4.14 11.51 0.06
N GLY A 429 3.33 10.71 0.75
CA GLY A 429 2.77 9.47 0.25
C GLY A 429 1.70 8.91 1.19
N VAL A 430 1.34 7.65 0.95
CA VAL A 430 0.34 6.87 1.71
C VAL A 430 0.87 5.49 2.07
N GLY A 431 2.15 5.45 2.47
CA GLY A 431 2.84 4.20 2.78
C GLY A 431 2.19 3.42 3.93
N TYR A 432 1.37 4.04 4.77
CA TYR A 432 0.74 3.37 5.89
C TYR A 432 -0.42 2.44 5.47
N ARG A 433 -1.06 2.74 4.33
CA ARG A 433 -2.25 2.03 3.83
C ARG A 433 -1.93 0.74 3.08
N PHE A 434 -0.75 0.68 2.46
CA PHE A 434 -0.33 -0.50 1.72
C PHE A 434 0.20 -1.60 2.62
N VAL A 435 -0.06 -2.85 2.28
CA VAL A 435 0.34 -4.01 3.08
C VAL A 435 1.83 -4.09 3.31
N ALA A 436 2.63 -3.89 2.27
CA ALA A 436 4.07 -4.03 2.38
C ALA A 436 4.68 -3.03 3.39
N PRO A 437 4.47 -1.71 3.28
CA PRO A 437 4.96 -0.75 4.28
C PRO A 437 4.14 -0.66 5.59
N GLY A 438 2.81 -0.73 5.53
CA GLY A 438 1.90 -0.58 6.68
C GLY A 438 2.01 -1.71 7.71
N PHE A 439 2.16 -2.96 7.26
CA PHE A 439 2.38 -4.09 8.17
C PHE A 439 3.63 -3.90 9.03
N PHE A 440 4.77 -3.55 8.41
CA PHE A 440 6.03 -3.46 9.14
C PHE A 440 6.05 -2.28 10.11
N VAL A 441 5.40 -1.14 9.81
CA VAL A 441 5.37 -0.04 10.77
C VAL A 441 4.62 -0.46 12.03
N TRP A 442 3.47 -1.12 11.90
CA TRP A 442 2.70 -1.61 13.06
C TRP A 442 3.42 -2.74 13.82
N LEU A 443 4.11 -3.63 13.10
CA LEU A 443 4.99 -4.64 13.69
C LEU A 443 6.07 -3.98 14.56
N VAL A 444 6.79 -3.00 14.02
CA VAL A 444 7.86 -2.27 14.74
C VAL A 444 7.30 -1.45 15.89
N MET A 445 6.12 -0.84 15.74
CA MET A 445 5.41 -0.17 16.83
C MET A 445 5.07 -1.14 17.97
N GLY A 446 4.65 -2.36 17.67
CA GLY A 446 4.42 -3.39 18.68
C GLY A 446 5.70 -3.75 19.44
N LEU A 447 6.81 -3.98 18.72
CA LEU A 447 8.12 -4.28 19.31
C LEU A 447 8.63 -3.12 20.18
N ALA A 448 8.41 -1.89 19.74
CA ALA A 448 8.74 -0.69 20.49
C ALA A 448 7.90 -0.58 21.76
N ALA A 449 6.57 -0.70 21.66
CA ALA A 449 5.67 -0.63 22.81
C ALA A 449 6.01 -1.70 23.85
N ASN A 450 6.33 -2.92 23.42
CA ASN A 450 6.81 -4.01 24.29
C ASN A 450 8.14 -3.68 24.99
N THR A 451 9.01 -2.92 24.34
CA THR A 451 10.28 -2.45 24.92
C THR A 451 10.04 -1.26 25.86
N ILE A 452 8.99 -0.47 25.62
CA ILE A 452 8.61 0.68 26.44
C ILE A 452 8.04 0.21 27.78
N ILE A 453 7.03 -0.66 27.74
CA ILE A 453 6.40 -1.26 28.91
C ILE A 453 6.40 -2.78 28.74
N LYS A 454 7.15 -3.48 29.59
CA LYS A 454 7.17 -4.94 29.59
C LYS A 454 5.82 -5.51 30.05
N PRO A 455 5.34 -6.60 29.46
CA PRO A 455 4.08 -7.21 29.89
C PRO A 455 4.19 -7.73 31.32
N LYS A 456 3.13 -7.52 32.10
CA LYS A 456 2.99 -8.09 33.45
C LYS A 456 1.89 -9.14 33.43
N TYR A 457 2.16 -10.29 34.03
CA TYR A 457 1.23 -11.40 34.13
C TYR A 457 0.63 -11.47 35.54
N SER A 458 -0.67 -11.77 35.64
CA SER A 458 -1.37 -12.02 36.91
C SER A 458 -2.13 -13.33 36.81
N GLU A 459 -2.20 -14.09 37.91
CA GLU A 459 -3.01 -15.30 38.00
C GLU A 459 -4.51 -15.02 37.99
N LYS A 460 -4.93 -13.81 38.39
CA LYS A 460 -6.33 -13.38 38.36
C LYS A 460 -6.64 -12.64 37.07
N SER A 461 -7.60 -13.17 36.31
CA SER A 461 -8.18 -12.51 35.13
C SER A 461 -9.03 -11.31 35.54
N GLN A 462 -8.87 -10.18 34.84
CA GLN A 462 -9.80 -9.05 34.96
C GLN A 462 -11.05 -9.19 34.08
N ILE A 463 -11.18 -10.28 33.31
CA ILE A 463 -12.22 -10.44 32.29
C ILE A 463 -13.33 -11.38 32.76
N TRP A 464 -14.55 -10.89 32.69
CA TRP A 464 -15.78 -11.65 32.97
C TRP A 464 -15.88 -12.92 32.12
N GLU A 465 -16.31 -14.04 32.73
CA GLU A 465 -16.29 -15.38 32.10
C GLU A 465 -17.07 -15.43 30.78
N GLY A 466 -18.28 -14.86 30.70
CA GLY A 466 -19.04 -14.92 29.46
C GLY A 466 -18.40 -14.09 28.33
N PHE A 467 -17.67 -13.00 28.64
CA PHE A 467 -16.91 -12.26 27.63
C PHE A 467 -15.73 -13.09 27.11
N ARG A 468 -15.12 -13.94 27.96
CA ARG A 468 -14.08 -14.89 27.53
C ARG A 468 -14.63 -15.95 26.59
N VAL A 469 -15.83 -16.46 26.84
CA VAL A 469 -16.51 -17.40 25.92
C VAL A 469 -16.74 -16.74 24.55
N ILE A 470 -17.18 -15.48 24.53
CA ILE A 470 -17.35 -14.72 23.29
C ILE A 470 -16.02 -14.55 22.56
N ILE A 471 -14.96 -14.14 23.25
CA ILE A 471 -13.60 -14.02 22.68
C ILE A 471 -13.13 -15.35 22.07
N CYS A 472 -13.32 -16.45 22.78
CA CYS A 472 -12.94 -17.78 22.31
C CYS A 472 -13.73 -18.16 21.05
N ALA A 473 -15.05 -17.98 21.06
CA ALA A 473 -15.92 -18.26 19.93
C ALA A 473 -15.53 -17.42 18.70
N VAL A 474 -15.27 -16.12 18.88
CA VAL A 474 -14.76 -15.25 17.80
C VAL A 474 -13.43 -15.78 17.26
N GLY A 475 -12.49 -16.15 18.13
CA GLY A 475 -11.21 -16.73 17.72
C GLY A 475 -11.36 -18.01 16.90
N ILE A 476 -12.25 -18.91 17.32
CA ILE A 476 -12.56 -20.17 16.62
C ILE A 476 -13.23 -19.93 15.27
N ILE A 477 -14.09 -18.92 15.14
CA ILE A 477 -14.81 -18.61 13.89
C ILE A 477 -13.91 -17.90 12.88
N VAL A 478 -13.09 -16.95 13.34
CA VAL A 478 -12.24 -16.13 12.47
C VAL A 478 -11.21 -16.96 11.72
N ILE A 479 -10.67 -18.01 12.33
CA ILE A 479 -9.65 -18.89 11.69
C ILE A 479 -10.19 -19.55 10.41
N PRO A 480 -11.22 -20.43 10.44
CA PRO A 480 -11.74 -21.06 9.24
C PRO A 480 -12.36 -20.05 8.28
N PHE A 481 -13.03 -18.99 8.79
CA PHE A 481 -13.55 -17.93 7.93
C PHE A 481 -12.43 -17.30 7.10
N SER A 482 -11.31 -16.91 7.72
CA SER A 482 -10.19 -16.26 7.03
C SER A 482 -9.55 -17.17 5.97
N ILE A 483 -9.37 -18.45 6.29
CA ILE A 483 -8.78 -19.45 5.39
C ILE A 483 -9.69 -19.72 4.18
N LEU A 484 -11.02 -19.68 4.35
CA LEU A 484 -11.97 -19.95 3.26
C LEU A 484 -12.32 -18.70 2.45
N TYR A 485 -12.39 -17.53 3.09
CA TYR A 485 -12.89 -16.30 2.46
C TYR A 485 -11.80 -15.53 1.72
N PHE A 486 -10.65 -15.24 2.34
CA PHE A 486 -9.64 -14.35 1.76
C PHE A 486 -8.92 -14.89 0.51
N PRO A 487 -8.66 -16.21 0.33
CA PRO A 487 -8.08 -16.70 -0.92
C PRO A 487 -8.90 -16.35 -2.16
N ARG A 488 -10.22 -16.13 -2.01
CA ARG A 488 -11.12 -15.80 -3.12
C ARG A 488 -10.70 -14.49 -3.80
N TYR A 489 -10.16 -13.51 -3.08
CA TYR A 489 -9.66 -12.26 -3.68
C TYR A 489 -8.48 -12.51 -4.63
N PHE A 490 -7.51 -13.34 -4.22
CA PHE A 490 -6.39 -13.73 -5.06
C PHE A 490 -6.84 -14.54 -6.28
N VAL A 491 -7.79 -15.46 -6.08
CA VAL A 491 -8.38 -16.26 -7.17
C VAL A 491 -9.11 -15.36 -8.17
N ALA A 492 -9.87 -14.38 -7.68
CA ALA A 492 -10.53 -13.37 -8.51
C ALA A 492 -9.53 -12.56 -9.34
N ASP A 493 -8.43 -12.09 -8.75
CA ASP A 493 -7.40 -11.36 -9.48
C ASP A 493 -6.69 -12.21 -10.55
N LYS A 494 -6.40 -13.48 -10.23
CA LYS A 494 -5.87 -14.44 -11.21
C LYS A 494 -6.82 -14.58 -12.41
N TYR A 495 -8.11 -14.81 -12.15
CA TYR A 495 -9.09 -14.95 -13.24
C TYR A 495 -9.32 -13.65 -14.00
N HIS A 496 -9.20 -12.49 -13.35
CA HIS A 496 -9.26 -11.20 -14.02
C HIS A 496 -8.16 -11.07 -15.07
N ASN A 497 -6.92 -11.42 -14.72
CA ASN A 497 -5.79 -11.41 -15.65
C ASN A 497 -6.00 -12.38 -16.83
N ILE A 498 -6.57 -13.57 -16.60
CA ILE A 498 -6.91 -14.52 -17.66
C ILE A 498 -8.04 -13.99 -18.56
N ALA A 499 -9.06 -13.37 -17.98
CA ALA A 499 -10.15 -12.75 -18.74
C ALA A 499 -9.65 -11.61 -19.63
N ILE A 500 -8.71 -10.79 -19.14
CA ILE A 500 -8.05 -9.74 -19.92
C ILE A 500 -7.21 -10.35 -21.05
N PHE A 501 -6.49 -11.44 -20.80
CA PHE A 501 -5.73 -12.15 -21.82
C PHE A 501 -6.63 -12.59 -22.99
N HIS A 502 -7.75 -13.26 -22.70
CA HIS A 502 -8.71 -13.66 -23.74
C HIS A 502 -9.36 -12.46 -24.43
N SER A 503 -9.71 -11.41 -23.67
CA SER A 503 -10.27 -10.17 -24.22
C SER A 503 -9.33 -9.50 -25.22
N LYS A 504 -8.03 -9.48 -24.95
CA LYS A 504 -7.02 -8.92 -25.88
C LYS A 504 -6.91 -9.71 -27.19
N ARG A 505 -7.31 -10.98 -27.21
CA ARG A 505 -7.30 -11.86 -28.39
C ARG A 505 -8.64 -11.93 -29.12
N GLY A 506 -9.65 -11.20 -28.65
CA GLY A 506 -11.00 -11.26 -29.19
C GLY A 506 -11.77 -12.53 -28.83
N GLU A 507 -11.30 -13.32 -27.88
CA GLU A 507 -11.94 -14.57 -27.45
C GLU A 507 -13.05 -14.28 -26.42
N TRP A 508 -14.12 -13.60 -26.84
CA TRP A 508 -15.11 -12.98 -25.95
C TRP A 508 -15.89 -13.95 -25.06
N GLU A 509 -16.25 -15.13 -25.57
CA GLU A 509 -16.94 -16.18 -24.77
C GLU A 509 -16.07 -16.66 -23.63
N LYS A 510 -14.79 -16.91 -23.90
CA LYS A 510 -13.82 -17.29 -22.86
C LYS A 510 -13.56 -16.15 -21.90
N ALA A 511 -13.50 -14.91 -22.38
CA ALA A 511 -13.37 -13.74 -21.52
C ALA A 511 -14.54 -13.63 -20.53
N ILE A 512 -15.79 -13.72 -20.99
CA ILE A 512 -16.98 -13.69 -20.13
C ILE A 512 -16.99 -14.85 -19.15
N LYS A 513 -16.64 -16.07 -19.58
CA LYS A 513 -16.52 -17.23 -18.68
C LYS A 513 -15.58 -16.93 -17.51
N HIS A 514 -14.42 -16.35 -17.79
CA HIS A 514 -13.46 -15.99 -16.74
C HIS A 514 -13.90 -14.79 -15.91
N TYR A 515 -14.55 -13.78 -16.50
CA TYR A 515 -15.13 -12.68 -15.71
C TYR A 515 -16.23 -13.16 -14.75
N ASN A 516 -17.04 -14.15 -15.12
CA ASN A 516 -17.97 -14.78 -14.18
C ASN A 516 -17.23 -15.43 -13.01
N LEU A 517 -16.13 -16.15 -13.27
CA LEU A 517 -15.29 -16.72 -12.20
C LEU A 517 -14.68 -15.64 -11.30
N VAL A 518 -14.38 -14.44 -11.83
CA VAL A 518 -13.97 -13.29 -11.00
C VAL A 518 -15.11 -12.94 -10.04
N LEU A 519 -16.33 -12.78 -10.55
CA LEU A 519 -17.49 -12.35 -9.77
C LEU A 519 -17.99 -13.42 -8.77
N ASP A 520 -17.82 -14.71 -9.07
CA ASP A 520 -18.11 -15.82 -8.15
C ASP A 520 -17.21 -15.79 -6.91
N ASN A 521 -16.00 -15.22 -7.06
CA ASN A 521 -15.01 -15.12 -5.99
C ASN A 521 -14.97 -13.73 -5.34
N ASN A 522 -15.21 -12.67 -6.11
CA ASN A 522 -15.31 -11.29 -5.63
C ASN A 522 -16.43 -10.55 -6.40
N PRO A 523 -17.67 -10.56 -5.87
CA PRO A 523 -18.81 -9.89 -6.51
C PRO A 523 -18.65 -8.36 -6.66
N ASN A 524 -17.78 -7.76 -5.83
CA ASN A 524 -17.52 -6.32 -5.80
C ASN A 524 -16.36 -5.90 -6.72
N TYR A 525 -15.84 -6.79 -7.57
CA TYR A 525 -14.74 -6.49 -8.48
C TYR A 525 -15.21 -5.58 -9.64
N ILE A 526 -15.14 -4.26 -9.42
CA ILE A 526 -15.64 -3.20 -10.32
C ILE A 526 -15.24 -3.44 -11.78
N MET A 527 -13.96 -3.74 -12.03
CA MET A 527 -13.45 -3.88 -13.39
C MET A 527 -14.05 -5.08 -14.14
N ALA A 528 -14.44 -6.15 -13.44
CA ALA A 528 -15.06 -7.31 -14.09
C ALA A 528 -16.44 -6.94 -14.65
N HIS A 529 -17.27 -6.24 -13.86
CA HIS A 529 -18.56 -5.71 -14.35
C HIS A 529 -18.36 -4.75 -15.53
N TYR A 530 -17.41 -3.82 -15.42
CA TYR A 530 -17.11 -2.86 -16.49
C TYR A 530 -16.70 -3.53 -17.80
N PHE A 531 -15.75 -4.48 -17.75
CA PHE A 531 -15.29 -5.17 -18.95
C PHE A 531 -16.33 -6.11 -19.53
N MET A 532 -17.13 -6.79 -18.70
CA MET A 532 -18.29 -7.55 -19.19
C MET A 532 -19.28 -6.64 -19.92
N GLY A 533 -19.58 -5.46 -19.37
CA GLY A 533 -20.42 -4.46 -20.03
C GLY A 533 -19.89 -4.06 -21.41
N ASN A 534 -18.57 -3.83 -21.52
CA ASN A 534 -17.92 -3.54 -22.80
C ASN A 534 -18.06 -4.72 -23.77
N VAL A 535 -17.81 -5.95 -23.31
CA VAL A 535 -17.95 -7.13 -24.16
C VAL A 535 -19.38 -7.25 -24.71
N TYR A 536 -20.40 -7.07 -23.87
CA TYR A 536 -21.79 -7.09 -24.30
C TYR A 536 -22.15 -5.93 -25.24
N ASN A 537 -21.60 -4.73 -25.05
CA ASN A 537 -21.94 -3.56 -25.85
C ASN A 537 -21.47 -3.64 -27.31
N ASP A 538 -20.20 -4.00 -27.55
CA ASP A 538 -19.58 -3.79 -28.87
C ASP A 538 -18.77 -4.96 -29.42
N ARG A 539 -18.66 -6.07 -28.68
CA ARG A 539 -17.81 -7.21 -29.05
C ARG A 539 -18.58 -8.53 -29.14
N TRP A 540 -19.78 -8.60 -28.57
CA TRP A 540 -20.62 -9.80 -28.55
C TRP A 540 -21.65 -9.77 -29.67
N LYS A 541 -21.40 -10.47 -30.78
CA LYS A 541 -22.28 -10.46 -31.97
C LYS A 541 -22.56 -9.01 -32.43
N ASP A 542 -23.80 -8.67 -32.81
CA ASP A 542 -24.24 -7.30 -33.15
C ASP A 542 -24.45 -6.39 -31.91
N GLY A 543 -24.09 -6.87 -30.71
CA GLY A 543 -24.29 -6.20 -29.42
C GLY A 543 -25.47 -6.74 -28.62
N ASP A 544 -25.40 -6.59 -27.29
CA ASP A 544 -26.44 -6.91 -26.32
C ASP A 544 -26.59 -5.73 -25.34
N PRO A 545 -27.41 -4.72 -25.71
CA PRO A 545 -27.51 -3.48 -24.95
C PRO A 545 -28.12 -3.67 -23.56
N GLU A 546 -29.01 -4.65 -23.39
CA GLU A 546 -29.65 -4.93 -22.10
C GLU A 546 -28.64 -5.46 -21.08
N ARG A 547 -27.87 -6.50 -21.45
CA ARG A 547 -26.82 -7.03 -20.56
C ARG A 547 -25.70 -6.01 -20.33
N ALA A 548 -25.36 -5.20 -21.33
CA ALA A 548 -24.40 -4.12 -21.18
C ALA A 548 -24.85 -3.09 -20.14
N LEU A 549 -26.07 -2.55 -20.27
CA LEU A 549 -26.63 -1.56 -19.33
C LEU A 549 -26.74 -2.13 -17.92
N LYS A 550 -27.17 -3.38 -17.76
CA LYS A 550 -27.21 -4.05 -16.45
C LYS A 550 -25.84 -4.10 -15.79
N LYS A 551 -24.80 -4.47 -16.55
CA LYS A 551 -23.41 -4.53 -16.03
C LYS A 551 -22.85 -3.16 -15.70
N TYR A 552 -23.16 -2.14 -16.50
CA TYR A 552 -22.79 -0.77 -16.16
C TYR A 552 -23.53 -0.22 -14.95
N GLU A 553 -24.77 -0.65 -14.71
CA GLU A 553 -25.50 -0.32 -13.48
C GLU A 553 -24.86 -0.97 -12.25
N ASP A 554 -24.41 -2.22 -12.35
CA ASP A 554 -23.61 -2.87 -11.30
C ASP A 554 -22.35 -2.04 -10.97
N VAL A 555 -21.66 -1.48 -11.98
CA VAL A 555 -20.51 -0.60 -11.74
C VAL A 555 -20.93 0.69 -11.02
N LYS A 556 -22.02 1.34 -11.43
CA LYS A 556 -22.47 2.59 -10.76
C LYS A 556 -22.82 2.38 -9.30
N LYS A 557 -23.38 1.22 -8.94
CA LYS A 557 -23.66 0.87 -7.54
C LYS A 557 -22.39 0.72 -6.71
N LEU A 558 -21.36 0.12 -7.29
CA LEU A 558 -20.08 -0.13 -6.61
C LEU A 558 -19.16 1.11 -6.60
N ALA A 559 -19.18 1.89 -7.67
CA ALA A 559 -18.35 3.05 -7.91
C ALA A 559 -19.11 4.12 -8.72
N PRO A 560 -19.96 4.94 -8.06
CA PRO A 560 -20.85 5.88 -8.75
C PRO A 560 -20.11 6.96 -9.54
N ASN A 561 -18.86 7.24 -9.19
CA ASN A 561 -18.02 8.23 -9.88
C ASN A 561 -17.04 7.60 -10.88
N TYR A 562 -17.23 6.32 -11.25
CA TYR A 562 -16.42 5.67 -12.27
C TYR A 562 -16.76 6.23 -13.66
N VAL A 563 -16.07 7.30 -14.03
CA VAL A 563 -16.47 8.20 -15.13
C VAL A 563 -16.63 7.50 -16.48
N GLN A 564 -15.82 6.47 -16.78
CA GLN A 564 -15.86 5.74 -18.05
C GLN A 564 -17.22 5.09 -18.31
N VAL A 565 -17.92 4.69 -17.25
CA VAL A 565 -19.25 4.07 -17.39
C VAL A 565 -20.25 5.02 -17.99
N HIS A 566 -20.18 6.32 -17.69
CA HIS A 566 -21.09 7.29 -18.30
C HIS A 566 -20.88 7.38 -19.81
N MET A 567 -19.63 7.36 -20.29
CA MET A 567 -19.35 7.34 -21.74
C MET A 567 -19.87 6.05 -22.39
N GLN A 568 -19.70 4.91 -21.73
CA GLN A 568 -20.16 3.63 -22.29
C GLN A 568 -21.69 3.51 -22.32
N VAL A 569 -22.36 3.91 -21.23
CA VAL A 569 -23.83 3.96 -21.17
C VAL A 569 -24.38 4.91 -22.23
N ALA A 570 -23.78 6.08 -22.40
CA ALA A 570 -24.16 7.03 -23.44
C ALA A 570 -24.02 6.42 -24.84
N THR A 571 -22.93 5.71 -25.10
CA THR A 571 -22.70 5.01 -26.37
C THR A 571 -23.76 3.93 -26.63
N VAL A 572 -24.15 3.16 -25.61
CA VAL A 572 -25.24 2.17 -25.74
C VAL A 572 -26.56 2.87 -26.12
N TYR A 573 -26.93 3.94 -25.42
CA TYR A 573 -28.16 4.69 -25.74
C TYR A 573 -28.12 5.34 -27.14
N ALA A 574 -26.97 5.87 -27.55
CA ALA A 574 -26.78 6.41 -28.89
C ALA A 574 -27.00 5.36 -29.97
N LYS A 575 -26.47 4.13 -29.81
CA LYS A 575 -26.72 3.01 -30.73
C LYS A 575 -28.21 2.62 -30.81
N LEU A 576 -28.95 2.78 -29.71
CA LEU A 576 -30.38 2.54 -29.64
C LEU A 576 -31.23 3.71 -30.19
N GLY A 577 -30.61 4.81 -30.63
CA GLY A 577 -31.31 6.03 -31.05
C GLY A 577 -31.93 6.83 -29.89
N LYS A 578 -31.61 6.49 -28.64
CA LYS A 578 -32.06 7.16 -27.42
C LYS A 578 -31.16 8.35 -27.09
N TRP A 579 -31.26 9.39 -27.90
CA TRP A 579 -30.31 10.50 -27.90
C TRP A 579 -30.38 11.37 -26.64
N GLU A 580 -31.56 11.58 -26.06
CA GLU A 580 -31.74 12.30 -24.79
C GLU A 580 -30.96 11.65 -23.65
N GLU A 581 -31.11 10.34 -23.45
CA GLU A 581 -30.41 9.57 -22.42
C GLU A 581 -28.90 9.53 -22.67
N ALA A 582 -28.49 9.47 -23.95
CA ALA A 582 -27.08 9.58 -24.33
C ALA A 582 -26.50 10.94 -23.94
N ILE A 583 -27.21 12.04 -24.24
CA ILE A 583 -26.79 13.41 -23.87
C ILE A 583 -26.64 13.55 -22.36
N GLU A 584 -27.58 13.02 -21.57
CA GLU A 584 -27.49 13.09 -20.11
C GLU A 584 -26.21 12.42 -19.59
N ASN A 585 -25.89 11.23 -20.10
CA ASN A 585 -24.70 10.50 -19.68
C ASN A 585 -23.39 11.14 -20.19
N TYR A 586 -23.34 11.67 -21.42
CA TYR A 586 -22.18 12.42 -21.89
C TYR A 586 -21.93 13.69 -21.05
N LYS A 587 -23.00 14.38 -20.61
CA LYS A 587 -22.87 15.52 -19.68
C LYS A 587 -22.32 15.09 -18.32
N LYS A 588 -22.79 13.95 -17.78
CA LYS A 588 -22.24 13.38 -16.53
C LYS A 588 -20.75 13.08 -16.67
N TYR A 589 -20.33 12.50 -17.80
CA TYR A 589 -18.92 12.28 -18.11
C TYR A 589 -18.13 13.60 -18.08
N LEU A 590 -18.56 14.59 -18.87
CA LEU A 590 -17.86 15.88 -18.99
C LEU A 590 -17.83 16.71 -17.70
N LYS A 591 -18.75 16.45 -16.75
CA LYS A 591 -18.70 17.07 -15.43
C LYS A 591 -17.48 16.60 -14.62
N VAL A 592 -17.08 15.34 -14.80
CA VAL A 592 -15.98 14.70 -14.06
C VAL A 592 -14.68 14.76 -14.84
N ASP A 593 -14.72 14.46 -16.14
CA ASP A 593 -13.57 14.55 -17.04
C ASP A 593 -13.92 15.47 -18.22
N PRO A 594 -13.73 16.79 -18.05
CA PRO A 594 -13.94 17.75 -19.12
C PRO A 594 -12.77 17.78 -20.12
N VAL A 595 -11.70 17.04 -19.89
CA VAL A 595 -10.49 17.08 -20.74
C VAL A 595 -10.54 16.01 -21.82
N TRP A 596 -11.34 14.94 -21.68
CA TRP A 596 -11.42 13.92 -22.73
C TRP A 596 -12.08 14.43 -24.02
N GLU A 597 -11.23 14.66 -25.02
CA GLU A 597 -11.64 15.25 -26.30
C GLU A 597 -12.76 14.43 -26.98
N ARG A 598 -12.68 13.10 -26.94
CA ARG A 598 -13.58 12.20 -27.66
C ARG A 598 -15.05 12.30 -27.21
N THR A 599 -15.31 12.82 -26.01
CA THR A 599 -16.68 12.98 -25.52
C THR A 599 -17.41 14.13 -26.22
N TYR A 600 -16.71 15.17 -26.66
CA TYR A 600 -17.31 16.35 -27.28
C TYR A 600 -17.95 16.06 -28.65
N PRO A 601 -17.27 15.39 -29.61
CA PRO A 601 -17.89 14.97 -30.85
C PRO A 601 -19.12 14.07 -30.64
N ALA A 602 -19.06 13.14 -29.68
CA ALA A 602 -20.16 12.23 -29.39
C ALA A 602 -21.40 12.96 -28.84
N LEU A 603 -21.19 13.89 -27.89
CA LEU A 603 -22.27 14.73 -27.37
C LEU A 603 -22.86 15.67 -28.45
N ALA A 604 -22.01 16.28 -29.27
CA ALA A 604 -22.45 17.16 -30.34
C ALA A 604 -23.21 16.40 -31.44
N MET A 605 -22.80 15.17 -31.74
CA MET A 605 -23.53 14.28 -32.64
C MET A 605 -24.93 13.98 -32.08
N ALA A 606 -25.03 13.60 -30.79
CA ALA A 606 -26.33 13.32 -30.18
C ALA A 606 -27.28 14.55 -30.21
N TYR A 607 -26.76 15.76 -29.98
CA TYR A 607 -27.54 16.99 -30.16
C TYR A 607 -27.96 17.22 -31.61
N THR A 608 -27.07 16.95 -32.57
CA THR A 608 -27.33 17.11 -34.00
C THR A 608 -28.41 16.15 -34.47
N SER A 609 -28.41 14.90 -33.99
CA SER A 609 -29.46 13.89 -34.24
C SER A 609 -30.85 14.34 -33.76
N LEU A 610 -30.90 15.20 -32.74
CA LEU A 610 -32.14 15.81 -32.23
C LEU A 610 -32.46 17.18 -32.84
N GLY A 611 -31.70 17.62 -33.85
CA GLY A 611 -31.86 18.97 -34.46
C GLY A 611 -31.43 20.13 -33.55
N LYS A 612 -30.80 19.86 -32.40
CA LYS A 612 -30.36 20.86 -31.40
C LYS A 612 -29.00 21.46 -31.79
N TYR A 613 -28.89 22.00 -33.01
CA TYR A 613 -27.60 22.42 -33.60
C TYR A 613 -26.86 23.51 -32.81
N LYS A 614 -27.58 24.46 -32.20
CA LYS A 614 -26.97 25.49 -31.33
C LYS A 614 -26.27 24.87 -30.12
N ALA A 615 -26.85 23.80 -29.56
CA ALA A 615 -26.24 23.09 -28.44
C ALA A 615 -25.01 22.30 -28.89
N ALA A 616 -25.06 21.65 -30.06
CA ALA A 616 -23.91 20.97 -30.66
C ALA A 616 -22.72 21.93 -30.90
N GLU A 617 -22.99 23.11 -31.47
CA GLU A 617 -21.99 24.16 -31.69
C GLU A 617 -21.37 24.62 -30.36
N LYS A 618 -22.21 24.91 -29.34
CA LYS A 618 -21.75 25.29 -28.00
C LYS A 618 -20.89 24.19 -27.34
N THR A 619 -21.23 22.92 -27.54
CA THR A 619 -20.45 21.79 -27.05
C THR A 619 -19.04 21.81 -27.63
N PHE A 620 -18.87 21.94 -28.93
CA PHE A 620 -17.54 22.02 -29.55
C PHE A 620 -16.77 23.27 -29.12
N ILE A 621 -17.42 24.43 -29.04
CA ILE A 621 -16.77 25.67 -28.56
C ILE A 621 -16.24 25.49 -27.13
N SER A 622 -17.00 24.81 -26.27
CA SER A 622 -16.55 24.53 -24.90
C SER A 622 -15.33 23.59 -24.84
N ALA A 623 -15.16 22.72 -25.84
CA ALA A 623 -14.02 21.82 -25.94
C ALA A 623 -12.71 22.57 -26.23
N LEU A 624 -12.77 23.70 -26.94
CA LEU A 624 -11.62 24.55 -27.25
C LEU A 624 -10.96 25.15 -25.99
N LYS A 625 -11.66 25.19 -24.84
CA LYS A 625 -11.04 25.57 -23.57
C LYS A 625 -9.89 24.65 -23.19
N TRP A 626 -10.04 23.35 -23.45
CA TRP A 626 -9.05 22.33 -23.10
C TRP A 626 -8.17 21.95 -24.29
N HIS A 627 -8.71 22.08 -25.50
CA HIS A 627 -8.05 21.70 -26.75
C HIS A 627 -8.07 22.86 -27.76
N PRO A 628 -7.38 23.98 -27.47
CA PRO A 628 -7.44 25.18 -28.30
C PRO A 628 -6.90 24.97 -29.72
N GLU A 629 -6.05 23.96 -29.91
CA GLU A 629 -5.41 23.60 -31.19
C GLU A 629 -5.90 22.25 -31.74
N SER A 630 -7.12 21.81 -31.39
CA SER A 630 -7.67 20.58 -31.99
C SER A 630 -8.30 20.86 -33.35
N ALA A 631 -7.66 20.33 -34.40
CA ALA A 631 -8.22 20.33 -35.75
C ALA A 631 -9.57 19.58 -35.83
N ASP A 632 -9.75 18.51 -35.04
CA ASP A 632 -10.95 17.68 -35.06
C ASP A 632 -12.15 18.40 -34.41
N ILE A 633 -11.91 19.22 -33.38
CA ILE A 633 -12.95 20.10 -32.80
C ILE A 633 -13.37 21.18 -33.80
N PHE A 634 -12.42 21.85 -34.47
CA PHE A 634 -12.76 22.85 -35.48
C PHE A 634 -13.51 22.24 -36.68
N LEU A 635 -13.11 21.05 -37.12
CA LEU A 635 -13.86 20.28 -38.11
C LEU A 635 -15.30 20.04 -37.66
N GLY A 636 -15.50 19.61 -36.40
CA GLY A 636 -16.80 19.39 -35.80
C GLY A 636 -17.69 20.63 -35.80
N ILE A 637 -17.16 21.80 -35.42
CA ILE A 637 -17.87 23.09 -35.51
C ILE A 637 -18.27 23.36 -36.97
N GLY A 638 -17.33 23.20 -37.90
CA GLY A 638 -17.59 23.38 -39.33
C GLY A 638 -18.73 22.49 -39.85
N ASN A 639 -18.76 21.22 -39.46
CA ASN A 639 -19.82 20.27 -39.83
C ASN A 639 -21.20 20.68 -39.28
N VAL A 640 -21.24 21.17 -38.03
CA VAL A 640 -22.49 21.69 -37.44
C VAL A 640 -22.94 22.96 -38.16
N CYS A 641 -22.04 23.89 -38.50
CA CYS A 641 -22.36 25.08 -39.28
C CYS A 641 -22.84 24.73 -40.70
N TYR A 642 -22.21 23.76 -41.35
CA TYR A 642 -22.59 23.25 -42.66
C TYR A 642 -24.03 22.72 -42.64
N THR A 643 -24.36 21.91 -41.63
CA THR A 643 -25.71 21.35 -41.43
C THR A 643 -26.75 22.46 -41.21
N GLN A 644 -26.37 23.53 -40.51
CA GLN A 644 -27.20 24.74 -40.35
C GLN A 644 -27.26 25.64 -41.60
N LYS A 645 -26.62 25.26 -42.73
CA LYS A 645 -26.47 26.06 -43.95
C LYS A 645 -25.71 27.39 -43.75
N LYS A 646 -24.95 27.52 -42.66
CA LYS A 646 -24.06 28.67 -42.38
C LYS A 646 -22.72 28.49 -43.10
N PHE A 647 -22.75 28.51 -44.42
CA PHE A 647 -21.63 28.11 -45.27
C PHE A 647 -20.34 28.93 -45.07
N ASN A 648 -20.44 30.25 -44.89
CA ASN A 648 -19.26 31.09 -44.62
C ASN A 648 -18.58 30.73 -43.28
N ALA A 649 -19.37 30.40 -42.25
CA ALA A 649 -18.83 29.97 -40.97
C ALA A 649 -18.18 28.58 -41.06
N ALA A 650 -18.82 27.66 -41.79
CA ALA A 650 -18.27 26.33 -42.06
C ALA A 650 -16.91 26.43 -42.79
N GLU A 651 -16.81 27.27 -43.82
CA GLU A 651 -15.58 27.53 -44.57
C GLU A 651 -14.45 28.00 -43.65
N LYS A 652 -14.74 28.99 -42.78
CA LYS A 652 -13.79 29.54 -41.82
C LYS A 652 -13.23 28.46 -40.89
N PHE A 653 -14.09 27.60 -40.35
CA PHE A 653 -13.65 26.57 -39.41
C PHE A 653 -12.94 25.40 -40.08
N TYR A 654 -13.33 25.00 -41.30
CA TYR A 654 -12.56 24.02 -42.07
C TYR A 654 -11.16 24.53 -42.43
N LYS A 655 -11.03 25.81 -42.83
CA LYS A 655 -9.73 26.44 -43.04
C LYS A 655 -8.90 26.46 -41.76
N LYS A 656 -9.49 26.79 -40.60
CA LYS A 656 -8.80 26.74 -39.30
C LYS A 656 -8.30 25.33 -38.95
N ALA A 657 -9.11 24.30 -39.20
CA ALA A 657 -8.69 22.91 -39.02
C ALA A 657 -7.50 22.53 -39.92
N LEU A 658 -7.45 23.05 -41.16
CA LEU A 658 -6.33 22.86 -42.08
C LEU A 658 -5.11 23.72 -41.72
N GLU A 659 -5.26 24.90 -41.13
CA GLU A 659 -4.12 25.67 -40.59
C GLU A 659 -3.39 24.88 -39.50
N ILE A 660 -4.15 24.24 -38.61
CA ILE A 660 -3.61 23.41 -37.53
C ILE A 660 -3.05 22.09 -38.06
N LYS A 661 -3.80 21.42 -38.95
CA LYS A 661 -3.42 20.13 -39.54
C LYS A 661 -3.60 20.17 -41.06
N PRO A 662 -2.58 20.64 -41.81
CA PRO A 662 -2.67 20.86 -43.26
C PRO A 662 -3.04 19.63 -44.09
N LYS A 663 -2.72 18.42 -43.58
CA LYS A 663 -3.02 17.15 -44.24
C LYS A 663 -4.27 16.45 -43.69
N ASN A 664 -5.17 17.16 -43.01
CA ASN A 664 -6.42 16.58 -42.53
C ASN A 664 -7.35 16.27 -43.72
N LYS A 665 -7.41 14.98 -44.10
CA LYS A 665 -8.19 14.50 -45.26
C LYS A 665 -9.67 14.84 -45.15
N GLU A 666 -10.24 14.81 -43.94
CA GLU A 666 -11.66 15.06 -43.74
C GLU A 666 -11.99 16.55 -43.89
N ALA A 667 -11.13 17.44 -43.39
CA ALA A 667 -11.29 18.88 -43.58
C ALA A 667 -11.20 19.28 -45.07
N VAL A 668 -10.24 18.71 -45.82
CA VAL A 668 -10.14 18.94 -47.28
C VAL A 668 -11.41 18.46 -48.00
N LYS A 669 -11.88 17.25 -47.67
CA LYS A 669 -13.10 16.68 -48.26
C LYS A 669 -14.32 17.56 -47.98
N ASN A 670 -14.51 17.99 -46.73
CA ASN A 670 -15.67 18.79 -46.33
C ASN A 670 -15.63 20.20 -46.95
N LEU A 671 -14.43 20.78 -47.10
CA LEU A 671 -14.26 22.05 -47.80
C LEU A 671 -14.58 21.93 -49.30
N LYS A 672 -14.16 20.85 -49.95
CA LYS A 672 -14.51 20.56 -51.36
C LYS A 672 -16.02 20.44 -51.54
N ILE A 673 -16.68 19.65 -50.69
CA ILE A 673 -18.15 19.49 -50.70
C ILE A 673 -18.85 20.85 -50.48
N LEU A 674 -18.31 21.70 -49.61
CA LEU A 674 -18.83 23.05 -49.37
C LEU A 674 -18.71 23.94 -50.61
N TYR A 675 -17.57 23.91 -51.31
CA TYR A 675 -17.35 24.69 -52.53
C TYR A 675 -18.22 24.23 -53.69
N GLU A 676 -18.32 22.92 -53.92
CA GLU A 676 -19.26 22.34 -54.88
C GLU A 676 -20.71 22.79 -54.60
N LYS A 677 -21.12 22.83 -53.33
CA LYS A 677 -22.46 23.27 -52.93
C LYS A 677 -22.69 24.78 -53.09
N THR A 678 -21.64 25.59 -52.86
CA THR A 678 -21.71 27.06 -52.93
C THR A 678 -21.32 27.64 -54.29
N LYS A 679 -20.93 26.78 -55.25
CA LYS A 679 -20.46 27.14 -56.59
C LYS A 679 -19.29 28.14 -56.58
N LYS A 680 -18.41 27.99 -55.59
CA LYS A 680 -17.06 28.57 -55.56
C LYS A 680 -16.09 27.50 -56.01
#